data_AF-A0A411MHT4-F1
#
_entry.id   AF-A0A411MHT4-F1
#
_cell.length_a   1.000
_cell.length_b   1.000
_cell.length_c   1.000
_cell.angle_alpha   90.00
_cell.angle_beta   90.00
_cell.angle_gamma   90.00
#
_symmetry.space_group_name_H-M   'P 1'
#
loop_
_entity.id
_entity.type
_entity.pdbx_description
1 polymer ?
#
loop_
_entity_poly.entity_id
_entity_poly.type
_entity_poly.pdbx_seq_one_letter_code
_entity_poly.pdbx_strand_id
1 'polypeptide(L)'
;MPTRSKIIYTFTDEAPALATYSLLPVIEAFTACAEIAVETRDISLAGRILSAFPEQLGADKQVADHLAELGQLATTPEANIIKLPNISASVPQLKAAIKELQAKGFNVPDYPDTVTNDAEKEARARYDRIKGSAVNPVLREGNSDRRAPLSVKNYARKHPHKMGAWAADSKSHVAHMSQGDFYGSEKAALIEADDSLRIELLDKNGNTTVLKEKTAVKAGEIIDCAVMSTKALRKFIAAEIEDAKAKGVLLSVHLKATMMKVSDPIMFGQIVAEYYQDALNKHAAVLEQIGFNLNNGIGDLYARIKTLPAEQQAQIEADVKAVYDVRPALAMVNSDKGITNLHVPSDVIVDASMPAMIRDSGKMWNTQGQLQDTKAVIPDRCYATIYQAVIEDCKQHGAFDPTTMGSVPNVGLMAQKAEEYGSHDKTFQAKADGVIRVVDGKGNLLLAQDVEAGDIFRMCQTKDAPIQDWVKLAVNRARASNTPALFWLDPLRAHDGVLIEKVQQYLKDHDTAGLDIRVLSPVEAMKVSLQRIRAGQDTISVTGNVLRDYLTDLFPIMELGTSAKMLSIVPLMNNGGLFETGAGGSAPKHVQQLVEENFLRWDSLGEFLALAASLEHLGCAYANPKAKVLAATLDQATGQFLDTNKSPARKVGGIDNRGSHFYLTLYWAQALAAQSDDVALQARFAPLAKALAENEATIVAELNAVQGKPAEIGGYYYPDAELTRQVMRPSQTFNGAIAAL
;
A
#
# COMPACT_ATOMS: atom_id res chain seq x y z
N MET A 1 39.93 -2.97 -7.82
CA MET A 1 39.23 -4.10 -7.18
C MET A 1 37.82 -4.10 -7.72
N PRO A 2 37.24 -5.24 -8.14
CA PRO A 2 35.83 -5.22 -8.51
C PRO A 2 35.04 -4.82 -7.26
N THR A 3 34.21 -3.80 -7.40
CA THR A 3 33.39 -3.25 -6.31
C THR A 3 32.46 -4.33 -5.78
N ARG A 4 32.61 -4.68 -4.50
CA ARG A 4 31.72 -5.59 -3.75
C ARG A 4 30.25 -5.18 -3.99
N SER A 5 29.43 -6.07 -4.57
CA SER A 5 27.99 -5.82 -4.74
C SER A 5 27.35 -5.62 -3.37
N LYS A 6 26.40 -4.67 -3.26
CA LYS A 6 25.75 -4.33 -1.99
C LYS A 6 24.25 -4.55 -2.08
N ILE A 7 23.67 -5.04 -0.98
CA ILE A 7 22.24 -5.00 -0.69
C ILE A 7 22.05 -4.01 0.44
N ILE A 8 21.13 -3.06 0.29
CA ILE A 8 20.68 -2.21 1.37
C ILE A 8 19.42 -2.79 1.98
N TYR A 9 19.48 -3.19 3.25
CA TYR A 9 18.36 -3.72 4.01
C TYR A 9 17.78 -2.61 4.89
N THR A 10 16.55 -2.17 4.64
CA THR A 10 15.99 -1.07 5.43
C THR A 10 15.65 -1.50 6.85
N PHE A 11 16.17 -0.78 7.84
CA PHE A 11 15.71 -0.89 9.22
C PHE A 11 14.50 0.04 9.41
N THR A 12 13.42 -0.49 9.97
CA THR A 12 12.09 0.15 9.94
C THR A 12 11.46 0.20 11.34
N ASP A 13 10.18 -0.09 11.47
CA ASP A 13 9.40 0.10 12.69
C ASP A 13 8.72 -1.21 13.10
N GLU A 14 8.33 -1.32 14.38
CA GLU A 14 7.41 -2.34 14.89
C GLU A 14 7.78 -3.79 14.52
N ALA A 15 6.86 -4.57 13.94
CA ALA A 15 7.06 -6.00 13.73
C ALA A 15 8.15 -6.35 12.70
N PRO A 16 8.23 -5.68 11.52
CA PRO A 16 9.36 -5.86 10.60
C PRO A 16 10.72 -5.50 11.21
N ALA A 17 10.80 -4.47 12.06
CA ALA A 17 12.06 -4.13 12.75
C ALA A 17 12.49 -5.25 13.70
N LEU A 18 11.55 -5.80 14.48
CA LEU A 18 11.79 -6.95 15.35
C LEU A 18 12.25 -8.18 14.55
N ALA A 19 11.55 -8.52 13.47
CA ALA A 19 11.91 -9.64 12.60
C ALA A 19 13.31 -9.47 11.99
N THR A 20 13.70 -8.24 11.63
CA THR A 20 15.03 -7.90 11.11
C THR A 20 16.14 -8.31 12.08
N TYR A 21 15.97 -8.12 13.41
CA TYR A 21 16.96 -8.56 14.41
C TYR A 21 17.21 -10.08 14.39
N SER A 22 16.24 -10.88 13.94
CA SER A 22 16.36 -12.33 13.82
C SER A 22 16.88 -12.77 12.46
N LEU A 23 16.36 -12.19 11.37
CA LEU A 23 16.64 -12.64 10.00
C LEU A 23 17.94 -12.07 9.42
N LEU A 24 18.25 -10.79 9.68
CA LEU A 24 19.40 -10.10 9.06
C LEU A 24 20.74 -10.83 9.27
N PRO A 25 21.07 -11.36 10.47
CA PRO A 25 22.32 -12.10 10.66
C PRO A 25 22.43 -13.37 9.81
N VAL A 26 21.29 -14.02 9.50
CA VAL A 26 21.25 -15.17 8.59
C VAL A 26 21.57 -14.70 7.17
N ILE A 27 20.93 -13.62 6.71
CA ILE A 27 21.15 -13.07 5.37
C ILE A 27 22.62 -12.69 5.19
N GLU A 28 23.18 -11.93 6.13
CA GLU A 28 24.59 -11.51 6.11
C GLU A 28 25.55 -12.70 5.99
N ALA A 29 25.34 -13.75 6.78
CA ALA A 29 26.17 -14.95 6.76
C ALA A 29 26.05 -15.71 5.43
N PHE A 30 24.83 -15.86 4.90
CA PHE A 30 24.57 -16.61 3.68
C PHE A 30 25.09 -15.89 2.42
N THR A 31 25.00 -14.55 2.37
CA THR A 31 25.40 -13.79 1.19
C THR A 31 26.90 -13.48 1.14
N ALA A 32 27.61 -13.57 2.26
CA ALA A 32 29.05 -13.32 2.33
C ALA A 32 29.87 -14.23 1.40
N CYS A 33 29.42 -15.48 1.17
CA CYS A 33 30.09 -16.44 0.28
C CYS A 33 30.06 -16.05 -1.21
N ALA A 34 29.15 -15.14 -1.58
CA ALA A 34 28.99 -14.58 -2.92
C ALA A 34 29.58 -13.16 -3.03
N GLU A 35 30.38 -12.73 -2.05
CA GLU A 35 30.99 -11.39 -1.98
C GLU A 35 29.95 -10.25 -2.01
N ILE A 36 28.77 -10.49 -1.44
CA ILE A 36 27.73 -9.48 -1.30
C ILE A 36 27.84 -8.86 0.09
N ALA A 37 27.90 -7.53 0.18
CA ALA A 37 27.74 -6.82 1.44
C ALA A 37 26.25 -6.57 1.68
N VAL A 38 25.81 -6.71 2.93
CA VAL A 38 24.48 -6.26 3.34
C VAL A 38 24.69 -5.11 4.32
N GLU A 39 24.14 -3.94 4.00
CA GLU A 39 24.23 -2.74 4.83
C GLU A 39 22.83 -2.30 5.25
N THR A 40 22.68 -1.79 6.48
CA THR A 40 21.40 -1.25 6.93
C THR A 40 21.28 0.24 6.67
N ARG A 41 20.06 0.71 6.42
CA ARG A 41 19.69 2.12 6.45
C ARG A 41 18.43 2.30 7.30
N ASP A 42 18.57 3.09 8.38
CA ASP A 42 17.49 3.35 9.33
C ASP A 42 16.54 4.42 8.79
N ILE A 43 15.33 3.97 8.44
CA ILE A 43 14.22 4.80 7.98
C ILE A 43 13.02 4.72 8.94
N SER A 44 13.25 4.25 10.17
CA SER A 44 12.25 4.26 11.24
C SER A 44 11.69 5.67 11.47
N LEU A 45 10.51 5.76 12.06
CA LEU A 45 9.93 7.04 12.46
C LEU A 45 10.87 7.80 13.40
N ALA A 46 11.48 7.11 14.37
CA ALA A 46 12.43 7.71 15.29
C ALA A 46 13.69 8.21 14.58
N GLY A 47 14.31 7.39 13.74
CA GLY A 47 15.51 7.77 12.98
C GLY A 47 15.28 9.01 12.10
N ARG A 48 14.11 9.09 11.43
CA ARG A 48 13.73 10.25 10.60
C ARG A 48 13.40 11.50 11.40
N ILE A 49 12.88 11.37 12.63
CA ILE A 49 12.73 12.51 13.55
C ILE A 49 14.11 13.04 13.94
N LEU A 50 15.01 12.17 14.36
CA LEU A 50 16.35 12.55 14.79
C LEU A 50 17.16 13.22 13.66
N SER A 51 17.13 12.66 12.45
CA SER A 51 17.85 13.23 11.29
C SER A 51 17.32 14.59 10.84
N ALA A 52 16.09 14.96 11.21
CA ALA A 52 15.47 16.23 10.85
C ALA A 52 15.78 17.38 11.82
N PHE A 53 16.35 17.09 12.99
CA PHE A 53 16.73 18.10 14.00
C PHE A 53 18.18 17.95 14.48
N PRO A 54 19.18 17.77 13.60
CA PRO A 54 20.56 17.50 14.02
C PRO A 54 21.15 18.61 14.89
N GLU A 55 20.73 19.87 14.68
CA GLU A 55 21.17 21.03 15.46
C GLU A 55 20.68 21.03 16.90
N GLN A 56 19.62 20.26 17.19
CA GLN A 56 19.08 20.09 18.54
C GLN A 56 19.71 18.89 19.26
N LEU A 57 20.51 18.09 18.53
CA LEU A 57 21.19 16.91 19.05
C LEU A 57 22.65 17.24 19.37
N GLY A 58 23.15 16.72 20.48
CA GLY A 58 24.60 16.69 20.74
C GLY A 58 25.33 15.90 19.66
N ALA A 59 26.61 16.19 19.42
CA ALA A 59 27.40 15.55 18.35
C ALA A 59 27.45 14.01 18.45
N ASP A 60 27.32 13.46 19.65
CA ASP A 60 27.25 12.04 19.97
C ASP A 60 25.89 11.39 19.67
N LYS A 61 24.84 12.19 19.48
CA LYS A 61 23.45 11.73 19.28
C LYS A 61 22.91 12.02 17.87
N GLN A 62 23.70 12.69 17.03
CA GLN A 62 23.32 12.92 15.64
C GLN A 62 23.29 11.61 14.86
N VAL A 63 22.30 11.49 13.99
CA VAL A 63 22.15 10.35 13.07
C VAL A 63 22.15 10.86 11.63
N ALA A 64 22.63 10.04 10.70
CA ALA A 64 22.61 10.39 9.28
C ALA A 64 21.17 10.40 8.72
N ASP A 65 20.91 11.26 7.74
CA ASP A 65 19.66 11.24 6.98
C ASP A 65 19.69 10.12 5.93
N HIS A 66 19.45 8.90 6.39
CA HIS A 66 19.43 7.72 5.54
C HIS A 66 18.28 7.74 4.51
N LEU A 67 17.19 8.47 4.75
CA LEU A 67 16.12 8.58 3.76
C LEU A 67 16.57 9.43 2.58
N ALA A 68 17.25 10.55 2.82
CA ALA A 68 17.86 11.35 1.77
C ALA A 68 18.94 10.57 1.01
N GLU A 69 19.80 9.83 1.72
CA GLU A 69 20.82 8.96 1.11
C GLU A 69 20.19 7.89 0.21
N LEU A 70 19.16 7.18 0.69
CA LEU A 70 18.45 6.18 -0.10
C LEU A 70 17.74 6.78 -1.31
N GLY A 71 17.21 8.00 -1.19
CA GLY A 71 16.63 8.73 -2.32
C GLY A 71 17.65 9.02 -3.41
N GLN A 72 18.89 9.36 -3.03
CA GLN A 72 19.99 9.51 -4.00
C GLN A 72 20.38 8.16 -4.59
N LEU A 73 20.56 7.12 -3.75
CA LEU A 73 20.90 5.78 -4.21
C LEU A 73 19.86 5.24 -5.19
N ALA A 74 18.56 5.43 -4.95
CA ALA A 74 17.49 4.98 -5.84
C ALA A 74 17.58 5.57 -7.26
N THR A 75 18.39 6.60 -7.46
CA THR A 75 18.69 7.20 -8.77
C THR A 75 20.00 6.71 -9.40
N THR A 76 20.66 5.70 -8.83
CA THR A 76 21.90 5.13 -9.38
C THR A 76 21.72 3.67 -9.84
N PRO A 77 22.51 3.19 -10.82
CA PRO A 77 22.43 1.80 -11.28
C PRO A 77 22.86 0.76 -10.24
N GLU A 78 23.64 1.17 -9.23
CA GLU A 78 24.12 0.29 -8.17
C GLU A 78 23.09 0.02 -7.08
N ALA A 79 21.93 0.68 -7.12
CA ALA A 79 20.89 0.49 -6.11
C ALA A 79 20.41 -0.97 -6.11
N ASN A 80 20.48 -1.59 -4.94
CA ASN A 80 19.74 -2.81 -4.64
C ASN A 80 19.22 -2.69 -3.21
N ILE A 81 17.93 -2.34 -3.09
CA ILE A 81 17.32 -1.94 -1.83
C ILE A 81 16.20 -2.93 -1.49
N ILE A 82 16.32 -3.66 -0.38
CA ILE A 82 15.23 -4.44 0.19
C ILE A 82 14.48 -3.55 1.19
N LYS A 83 13.23 -3.22 0.86
CA LYS A 83 12.39 -2.26 1.58
C LYS A 83 11.29 -2.96 2.37
N LEU A 84 11.42 -2.93 3.68
CA LEU A 84 10.43 -3.48 4.61
C LEU A 84 9.31 -2.46 4.89
N PRO A 85 8.10 -2.90 5.30
CA PRO A 85 7.05 -1.99 5.75
C PRO A 85 7.51 -1.04 6.86
N ASN A 86 7.10 0.23 6.78
CA ASN A 86 7.43 1.25 7.77
C ASN A 86 6.20 2.09 8.13
N ILE A 87 6.25 2.81 9.24
CA ILE A 87 5.16 3.66 9.69
C ILE A 87 5.00 4.87 8.76
N SER A 88 3.78 5.05 8.23
CA SER A 88 3.30 6.32 7.70
C SER A 88 2.58 7.08 8.81
N ALA A 89 3.31 7.89 9.58
CA ALA A 89 2.87 8.32 10.91
C ALA A 89 1.65 9.23 10.87
N SER A 90 0.65 8.90 11.69
CA SER A 90 -0.39 9.84 12.10
C SER A 90 0.18 10.86 13.11
N VAL A 91 -0.55 11.97 13.35
CA VAL A 91 -0.14 12.95 14.38
C VAL A 91 -0.01 12.32 15.77
N PRO A 92 -0.92 11.45 16.25
CA PRO A 92 -0.75 10.77 17.53
C PRO A 92 0.51 9.90 17.61
N GLN A 93 0.82 9.14 16.56
CA GLN A 93 2.04 8.32 16.51
C GLN A 93 3.30 9.18 16.52
N LEU A 94 3.30 10.27 15.77
CA LEU A 94 4.39 11.23 15.76
C LEU A 94 4.65 11.79 17.17
N LYS A 95 3.60 12.27 17.85
CA LYS A 95 3.71 12.79 19.23
C LYS A 95 4.22 11.74 20.21
N ALA A 96 3.77 10.49 20.08
CA ALA A 96 4.23 9.40 20.93
C ALA A 96 5.73 9.09 20.72
N ALA A 97 6.19 9.08 19.46
CA ALA A 97 7.61 8.90 19.12
C ALA A 97 8.47 10.06 19.64
N ILE A 98 8.03 11.31 19.49
CA ILE A 98 8.70 12.49 20.05
C ILE A 98 8.86 12.35 21.56
N LYS A 99 7.77 12.00 22.27
CA LYS A 99 7.79 11.82 23.72
C LYS A 99 8.75 10.72 24.18
N GLU A 100 8.80 9.59 23.45
CA GLU A 100 9.75 8.50 23.74
C GLU A 100 11.20 8.95 23.55
N LEU A 101 11.50 9.64 22.45
CA LEU A 101 12.83 10.19 22.18
C LEU A 101 13.26 11.20 23.27
N GLN A 102 12.37 12.10 23.67
CA GLN A 102 12.62 13.04 24.76
C GLN A 102 12.90 12.32 26.09
N ALA A 103 12.14 11.27 26.41
CA ALA A 103 12.36 10.45 27.60
C ALA A 103 13.72 9.71 27.57
N LYS A 104 14.24 9.42 26.38
CA LYS A 104 15.58 8.85 26.15
C LYS A 104 16.70 9.91 26.07
N GLY A 105 16.38 11.18 26.32
CA GLY A 105 17.34 12.26 26.39
C GLY A 105 17.73 12.87 25.04
N PHE A 106 16.89 12.72 24.01
CA PHE A 106 17.02 13.47 22.76
C PHE A 106 16.23 14.79 22.86
N ASN A 107 16.89 15.92 22.67
CA ASN A 107 16.29 17.24 22.84
C ASN A 107 15.53 17.72 21.58
N VAL A 108 14.62 16.89 21.05
CA VAL A 108 13.79 17.26 19.89
C VAL A 108 12.56 18.09 20.32
N PRO A 109 12.14 19.11 19.54
CA PRO A 109 11.02 19.97 19.90
C PRO A 109 9.67 19.24 19.83
N ASP A 110 8.68 19.71 20.58
CA ASP A 110 7.31 19.20 20.48
C ASP A 110 6.67 19.48 19.12
N TYR A 111 5.65 18.70 18.76
CA TYR A 111 4.81 18.99 17.60
C TYR A 111 3.75 20.05 17.95
N PRO A 112 3.76 21.25 17.33
CA PRO A 112 2.83 22.32 17.69
C PRO A 112 1.48 22.14 16.98
N ASP A 113 0.42 21.94 17.77
CA ASP A 113 -0.95 21.84 17.25
C ASP A 113 -1.42 23.15 16.60
N THR A 114 -1.07 24.27 17.21
CA THR A 114 -1.28 25.63 16.71
C THR A 114 0.05 26.35 16.59
N VAL A 115 0.30 26.99 15.46
CA VAL A 115 1.52 27.76 15.22
C VAL A 115 1.32 29.19 15.71
N THR A 116 2.12 29.62 16.67
CA THR A 116 2.06 30.94 17.31
C THR A 116 3.33 31.78 17.09
N ASN A 117 4.43 31.15 16.64
CA ASN A 117 5.70 31.81 16.36
C ASN A 117 6.48 31.12 15.22
N ASP A 118 7.58 31.72 14.78
CA ASP A 118 8.37 31.23 13.64
C ASP A 118 9.09 29.90 13.93
N ALA A 119 9.53 29.66 15.17
CA ALA A 119 10.18 28.40 15.54
C ALA A 119 9.17 27.22 15.48
N GLU A 120 7.94 27.42 15.96
CA GLU A 120 6.85 26.45 15.82
C GLU A 120 6.47 26.22 14.36
N LYS A 121 6.47 27.28 13.55
CA LYS A 121 6.19 27.18 12.11
C LYS A 121 7.23 26.30 11.41
N GLU A 122 8.51 26.49 11.73
CA GLU A 122 9.60 25.71 11.19
C GLU A 122 9.56 24.26 11.66
N ALA A 123 9.43 24.02 12.98
CA ALA A 123 9.35 22.69 13.55
C ALA A 123 8.18 21.89 12.96
N ARG A 124 7.00 22.52 12.85
CA ARG A 124 5.83 21.92 12.19
C ARG A 124 6.11 21.58 10.74
N ALA A 125 6.72 22.48 9.98
CA ALA A 125 7.04 22.22 8.58
C ALA A 125 7.99 21.03 8.40
N ARG A 126 8.98 20.85 9.29
CA ARG A 126 9.86 19.69 9.29
C ARG A 126 9.10 18.40 9.65
N TYR A 127 8.33 18.41 10.74
CA TYR A 127 7.50 17.27 11.14
C TYR A 127 6.45 16.88 10.10
N ASP A 128 5.87 17.85 9.41
CA ASP A 128 4.87 17.64 8.37
C ASP A 128 5.47 16.92 7.13
N ARG A 129 6.78 17.00 6.91
CA ARG A 129 7.52 16.19 5.92
C ARG A 129 7.81 14.77 6.38
N ILE A 130 7.82 14.52 7.70
CA ILE A 130 8.11 13.22 8.32
C ILE A 130 6.85 12.36 8.46
N LYS A 131 5.72 12.98 8.83
CA LYS A 131 4.44 12.28 9.03
C LYS A 131 3.80 11.89 7.68
N GLY A 132 2.88 10.93 7.72
CA GLY A 132 2.28 10.34 6.52
C GLY A 132 3.28 9.50 5.71
N SER A 133 2.98 9.26 4.44
CA SER A 133 3.83 8.43 3.56
C SER A 133 5.05 9.21 3.07
N ALA A 134 6.05 9.38 3.93
CA ALA A 134 7.27 10.14 3.61
C ALA A 134 8.32 9.30 2.85
N VAL A 135 8.36 7.98 3.09
CA VAL A 135 9.43 7.11 2.55
C VAL A 135 9.15 6.66 1.13
N ASN A 136 7.99 6.06 0.87
CA ASN A 136 7.68 5.46 -0.43
C ASN A 136 7.84 6.44 -1.62
N PRO A 137 7.42 7.72 -1.52
CA PRO A 137 7.57 8.65 -2.63
C PRO A 137 9.00 9.12 -2.91
N VAL A 138 9.95 8.77 -2.05
CA VAL A 138 11.39 9.02 -2.23
C VAL A 138 12.07 7.80 -2.87
N LEU A 139 11.66 6.59 -2.49
CA LEU A 139 12.30 5.35 -2.98
C LEU A 139 11.75 4.84 -4.31
N ARG A 140 10.48 5.13 -4.63
CA ARG A 140 9.79 4.66 -5.85
C ARG A 140 10.17 5.50 -7.08
N GLU A 141 11.45 5.49 -7.44
CA GLU A 141 12.01 6.08 -8.68
C GLU A 141 11.99 5.06 -9.84
N GLY A 142 10.95 4.23 -9.89
CA GLY A 142 10.75 3.15 -10.85
C GLY A 142 9.30 2.70 -10.89
N ASN A 143 8.94 1.99 -11.96
CA ASN A 143 7.60 1.43 -12.10
C ASN A 143 7.46 0.08 -11.38
N SER A 144 6.24 -0.41 -11.23
CA SER A 144 5.94 -1.61 -10.44
C SER A 144 5.90 -2.86 -11.32
N ASP A 145 6.62 -3.93 -10.92
CA ASP A 145 6.38 -5.33 -11.34
C ASP A 145 5.88 -6.10 -10.11
N ARG A 146 4.57 -6.30 -10.04
CA ARG A 146 3.90 -7.01 -8.93
C ARG A 146 3.27 -8.31 -9.41
N ARG A 147 3.64 -9.42 -8.76
CA ARG A 147 3.20 -10.77 -9.16
C ARG A 147 3.35 -11.79 -8.05
N ALA A 148 2.52 -12.83 -8.11
CA ALA A 148 2.71 -14.02 -7.28
C ALA A 148 3.93 -14.82 -7.75
N PRO A 149 4.83 -15.25 -6.84
CA PRO A 149 5.84 -16.26 -7.17
C PRO A 149 5.20 -17.59 -7.53
N LEU A 150 5.86 -18.34 -8.41
CA LEU A 150 5.39 -19.66 -8.82
C LEU A 150 5.28 -20.63 -7.63
N SER A 151 6.23 -20.56 -6.67
CA SER A 151 6.21 -21.35 -5.44
C SER A 151 4.94 -21.08 -4.61
N VAL A 152 4.59 -19.82 -4.39
CA VAL A 152 3.37 -19.41 -3.67
C VAL A 152 2.10 -19.82 -4.42
N LYS A 153 2.08 -19.65 -5.74
CA LYS A 153 0.93 -20.06 -6.57
C LYS A 153 0.73 -21.58 -6.52
N ASN A 154 1.80 -22.36 -6.62
CA ASN A 154 1.74 -23.82 -6.53
C ASN A 154 1.28 -24.28 -5.14
N TYR A 155 1.73 -23.62 -4.07
CA TYR A 155 1.22 -23.86 -2.73
C TYR A 155 -0.29 -23.59 -2.64
N ALA A 156 -0.77 -22.46 -3.16
CA ALA A 156 -2.19 -22.13 -3.15
C ALA A 156 -3.04 -23.17 -3.91
N ARG A 157 -2.52 -23.77 -5.00
CA ARG A 157 -3.19 -24.86 -5.71
C ARG A 157 -3.31 -26.14 -4.87
N LYS A 158 -2.25 -26.51 -4.15
CA LYS A 158 -2.22 -27.69 -3.26
C LYS A 158 -3.05 -27.48 -1.98
N HIS A 159 -3.12 -26.23 -1.51
CA HIS A 159 -3.76 -25.84 -0.26
C HIS A 159 -4.75 -24.69 -0.52
N PRO A 160 -5.87 -24.95 -1.22
CA PRO A 160 -6.81 -23.91 -1.59
C PRO A 160 -7.42 -23.25 -0.35
N HIS A 161 -7.39 -21.93 -0.35
CA HIS A 161 -8.05 -21.13 0.68
C HIS A 161 -9.56 -21.10 0.45
N LYS A 162 -10.32 -20.73 1.48
CA LYS A 162 -11.78 -20.62 1.36
C LYS A 162 -12.17 -19.48 0.40
N MET A 163 -13.07 -19.81 -0.52
CA MET A 163 -13.78 -18.87 -1.40
C MET A 163 -15.28 -19.01 -1.13
N GLY A 164 -15.96 -17.90 -0.87
CA GLY A 164 -17.41 -17.87 -0.63
C GLY A 164 -18.18 -18.17 -1.90
N ALA A 165 -19.21 -19.01 -1.81
CA ALA A 165 -20.03 -19.39 -2.96
C ALA A 165 -20.85 -18.21 -3.47
N TRP A 166 -20.82 -17.97 -4.79
CA TRP A 166 -21.62 -16.92 -5.42
C TRP A 166 -22.97 -17.43 -5.89
N ALA A 167 -24.03 -16.72 -5.51
CA ALA A 167 -25.38 -16.97 -5.97
C ALA A 167 -25.71 -16.08 -7.16
N ALA A 168 -26.31 -16.65 -8.20
CA ALA A 168 -26.68 -15.91 -9.42
C ALA A 168 -27.73 -14.81 -9.16
N ASP A 169 -28.55 -14.98 -8.12
CA ASP A 169 -29.57 -14.03 -7.66
C ASP A 169 -29.06 -13.07 -6.57
N SER A 170 -27.74 -13.05 -6.29
CA SER A 170 -27.14 -12.07 -5.37
C SER A 170 -27.53 -10.65 -5.79
N LYS A 171 -27.94 -9.85 -4.82
CA LYS A 171 -28.29 -8.43 -5.00
C LYS A 171 -27.08 -7.51 -4.93
N SER A 172 -25.89 -8.04 -4.62
CA SER A 172 -24.68 -7.22 -4.47
C SER A 172 -24.26 -6.58 -5.78
N HIS A 173 -23.87 -5.31 -5.74
CA HIS A 173 -23.45 -4.54 -6.90
C HIS A 173 -22.66 -3.32 -6.47
N VAL A 174 -21.84 -2.78 -7.37
CA VAL A 174 -21.23 -1.46 -7.20
C VAL A 174 -22.25 -0.39 -7.60
N ALA A 175 -22.28 0.69 -6.84
CA ALA A 175 -22.98 1.92 -7.20
C ALA A 175 -21.96 3.04 -7.40
N HIS A 176 -22.04 3.73 -8.54
CA HIS A 176 -21.18 4.85 -8.89
C HIS A 176 -22.00 5.95 -9.57
N MET A 177 -21.48 7.16 -9.62
CA MET A 177 -22.15 8.29 -10.29
C MET A 177 -22.26 8.04 -11.80
N SER A 178 -23.21 8.71 -12.45
CA SER A 178 -23.38 8.66 -13.91
C SER A 178 -22.93 9.95 -14.62
N GLN A 179 -22.67 11.01 -13.86
CA GLN A 179 -22.21 12.32 -14.31
C GLN A 179 -21.76 13.17 -13.12
N GLY A 180 -20.98 14.22 -13.37
CA GLY A 180 -20.53 15.16 -12.35
C GLY A 180 -19.44 14.63 -11.41
N ASP A 181 -18.79 13.54 -11.76
CA ASP A 181 -17.61 12.97 -11.11
C ASP A 181 -16.32 13.36 -11.84
N PHE A 182 -15.17 12.89 -11.35
CA PHE A 182 -13.88 13.23 -11.98
C PHE A 182 -13.82 12.66 -13.39
N TYR A 183 -14.27 11.41 -13.58
CA TYR A 183 -14.35 10.78 -14.91
C TYR A 183 -15.07 11.66 -15.93
N GLY A 184 -16.26 12.17 -15.58
CA GLY A 184 -17.13 12.89 -16.52
C GLY A 184 -16.67 14.30 -16.87
N SER A 185 -15.70 14.85 -16.14
CA SER A 185 -15.22 16.22 -16.34
C SER A 185 -13.77 16.29 -16.82
N GLU A 186 -13.03 15.18 -16.81
CA GLU A 186 -11.59 15.14 -17.05
C GLU A 186 -11.18 15.81 -18.37
N LYS A 187 -10.15 16.66 -18.30
CA LYS A 187 -9.47 17.27 -19.45
C LYS A 187 -7.98 17.09 -19.29
N ALA A 188 -7.27 16.81 -20.38
CA ALA A 188 -5.82 16.61 -20.36
C ALA A 188 -5.11 17.50 -21.40
N ALA A 189 -3.85 17.80 -21.14
CA ALA A 189 -2.95 18.53 -22.02
C ALA A 189 -1.57 17.88 -22.01
N LEU A 190 -0.91 17.89 -23.17
CA LEU A 190 0.48 17.51 -23.32
C LEU A 190 1.35 18.76 -23.26
N ILE A 191 2.37 18.75 -22.42
CA ILE A 191 3.30 19.87 -22.26
C ILE A 191 4.37 19.82 -23.36
N GLU A 192 4.50 20.90 -24.15
CA GLU A 192 5.44 20.95 -25.28
C GLU A 192 6.89 21.22 -24.85
N ALA A 193 7.09 22.03 -23.80
CA ALA A 193 8.41 22.45 -23.32
C ALA A 193 8.41 22.59 -21.79
N ASP A 194 9.60 22.51 -21.19
CA ASP A 194 9.78 22.76 -19.75
C ASP A 194 9.21 24.12 -19.35
N ASP A 195 8.34 24.13 -18.34
CA ASP A 195 7.67 25.34 -17.87
C ASP A 195 7.22 25.21 -16.41
N SER A 196 6.49 26.19 -15.92
CA SER A 196 5.87 26.22 -14.62
C SER A 196 4.43 26.72 -14.70
N LEU A 197 3.51 25.91 -14.19
CA LEU A 197 2.09 26.20 -14.19
C LEU A 197 1.65 26.89 -12.90
N ARG A 198 0.64 27.75 -13.00
CA ARG A 198 -0.11 28.32 -11.87
C ARG A 198 -1.55 27.83 -11.92
N ILE A 199 -2.12 27.52 -10.75
CA ILE A 199 -3.52 27.13 -10.59
C ILE A 199 -4.24 28.27 -9.88
N GLU A 200 -5.32 28.79 -10.48
CA GLU A 200 -6.06 29.95 -9.97
C GLU A 200 -7.58 29.79 -10.16
N LEU A 201 -8.35 30.26 -9.17
CA LEU A 201 -9.80 30.37 -9.24
C LEU A 201 -10.18 31.79 -9.66
N LEU A 202 -10.87 31.94 -10.79
CA LEU A 202 -11.56 33.16 -11.17
C LEU A 202 -13.02 33.05 -10.72
N ASP A 203 -13.42 33.83 -9.71
CA ASP A 203 -14.79 33.81 -9.20
C ASP A 203 -15.77 34.57 -10.13
N LYS A 204 -17.08 34.40 -9.90
CA LYS A 204 -18.14 35.10 -10.66
C LYS A 204 -18.11 36.64 -10.52
N ASN A 205 -17.39 37.18 -9.54
CA ASN A 205 -17.22 38.63 -9.33
C ASN A 205 -15.98 39.18 -10.06
N GLY A 206 -15.20 38.33 -10.72
CA GLY A 206 -13.97 38.68 -11.42
C GLY A 206 -12.72 38.69 -10.53
N ASN A 207 -12.80 38.25 -9.27
CA ASN A 207 -11.63 38.14 -8.40
C ASN A 207 -10.85 36.87 -8.74
N THR A 208 -9.53 36.99 -8.78
CA THR A 208 -8.63 35.83 -8.96
C THR A 208 -7.98 35.45 -7.64
N THR A 209 -8.19 34.21 -7.21
CA THR A 209 -7.52 33.60 -6.05
C THR A 209 -6.53 32.56 -6.53
N VAL A 210 -5.24 32.77 -6.27
CA VAL A 210 -4.23 31.75 -6.57
C VAL A 210 -4.38 30.58 -5.60
N LEU A 211 -4.62 29.39 -6.13
CA LEU A 211 -4.68 28.14 -5.37
C LEU A 211 -3.30 27.51 -5.22
N LYS A 212 -2.47 27.63 -6.27
CA LYS A 212 -1.08 27.16 -6.26
C LYS A 212 -0.22 28.01 -7.19
N GLU A 213 0.78 28.68 -6.62
CA GLU A 213 1.63 29.62 -7.34
C GLU A 213 2.48 28.95 -8.42
N LYS A 214 3.07 27.79 -8.10
CA LYS A 214 4.08 27.16 -8.95
C LYS A 214 3.95 25.64 -8.98
N THR A 215 3.88 25.07 -10.17
CA THR A 215 3.99 23.63 -10.44
C THR A 215 4.90 23.41 -11.64
N ALA A 216 6.11 22.92 -11.41
CA ALA A 216 7.05 22.63 -12.48
C ALA A 216 6.54 21.47 -13.35
N VAL A 217 6.66 21.64 -14.67
CA VAL A 217 6.33 20.64 -15.68
C VAL A 217 7.49 20.48 -16.67
N LYS A 218 7.63 19.29 -17.23
CA LYS A 218 8.65 18.97 -18.24
C LYS A 218 8.05 18.80 -19.63
N ALA A 219 8.86 18.99 -20.67
CA ALA A 219 8.49 18.63 -22.02
C ALA A 219 8.03 17.15 -22.10
N GLY A 220 6.93 16.90 -22.80
CA GLY A 220 6.30 15.60 -22.94
C GLY A 220 5.48 15.13 -21.73
N GLU A 221 5.43 15.89 -20.63
CA GLU A 221 4.59 15.57 -19.46
C GLU A 221 3.11 15.70 -19.79
N ILE A 222 2.30 14.76 -19.30
CA ILE A 222 0.84 14.84 -19.34
C ILE A 222 0.38 15.54 -18.06
N ILE A 223 -0.48 16.54 -18.23
CA ILE A 223 -1.27 17.11 -17.15
C ILE A 223 -2.75 16.84 -17.41
N ASP A 224 -3.51 16.59 -16.35
CA ASP A 224 -4.95 16.42 -16.41
C ASP A 224 -5.61 17.14 -15.24
N CYS A 225 -6.81 17.66 -15.45
CA CYS A 225 -7.63 18.22 -14.39
C CYS A 225 -9.08 17.75 -14.47
N ALA A 226 -9.70 17.61 -13.32
CA ALA A 226 -11.07 17.12 -13.19
C ALA A 226 -11.75 17.73 -11.96
N VAL A 227 -13.08 17.73 -11.96
CA VAL A 227 -13.91 18.20 -10.86
C VAL A 227 -14.95 17.16 -10.45
N MET A 228 -15.08 16.92 -9.16
CA MET A 228 -16.21 16.22 -8.55
C MET A 228 -17.20 17.27 -8.08
N SER A 229 -18.38 17.31 -8.69
CA SER A 229 -19.47 18.18 -8.28
C SER A 229 -20.06 17.69 -6.96
N THR A 230 -19.95 18.50 -5.92
CA THR A 230 -20.48 18.16 -4.59
C THR A 230 -22.01 18.06 -4.63
N LYS A 231 -22.68 18.87 -5.45
CA LYS A 231 -24.13 18.78 -5.66
C LYS A 231 -24.53 17.47 -6.34
N ALA A 232 -23.82 17.06 -7.40
CA ALA A 232 -24.09 15.80 -8.08
C ALA A 232 -23.81 14.60 -7.15
N LEU A 233 -22.70 14.65 -6.41
CA LEU A 233 -22.32 13.64 -5.43
C LEU A 233 -23.40 13.46 -4.35
N ARG A 234 -23.87 14.55 -3.73
CA ARG A 234 -24.95 14.47 -2.72
C ARG A 234 -26.25 13.90 -3.27
N LYS A 235 -26.64 14.32 -4.48
CA LYS A 235 -27.84 13.78 -5.15
C LYS A 235 -27.71 12.28 -5.40
N PHE A 236 -26.54 11.84 -5.85
CA PHE A 236 -26.23 10.41 -6.03
C PHE A 236 -26.31 9.67 -4.69
N ILE A 237 -25.63 10.14 -3.65
CA ILE A 237 -25.64 9.51 -2.32
C ILE A 237 -27.06 9.35 -1.79
N ALA A 238 -27.89 10.40 -1.85
CA ALA A 238 -29.27 10.34 -1.41
C ALA A 238 -30.07 9.27 -2.17
N ALA A 239 -29.91 9.18 -3.48
CA ALA A 239 -30.58 8.16 -4.30
C ALA A 239 -30.12 6.74 -3.93
N GLU A 240 -28.82 6.53 -3.72
CA GLU A 240 -28.25 5.23 -3.37
C GLU A 240 -28.63 4.76 -1.97
N ILE A 241 -28.78 5.69 -1.02
CA ILE A 241 -29.33 5.41 0.33
C ILE A 241 -30.75 4.87 0.22
N GLU A 242 -31.62 5.53 -0.55
CA GLU A 242 -33.01 5.09 -0.71
C GLU A 242 -33.11 3.77 -1.49
N ASP A 243 -32.29 3.57 -2.53
CA ASP A 243 -32.26 2.33 -3.30
C ASP A 243 -31.75 1.14 -2.48
N ALA A 244 -30.71 1.33 -1.65
CA ALA A 244 -30.23 0.29 -0.74
C ALA A 244 -31.33 -0.17 0.23
N LYS A 245 -32.09 0.79 0.78
CA LYS A 245 -33.22 0.52 1.67
C LYS A 245 -34.33 -0.23 0.95
N ALA A 246 -34.72 0.23 -0.24
CA ALA A 246 -35.76 -0.40 -1.04
C ALA A 246 -35.42 -1.85 -1.42
N LYS A 247 -34.14 -2.15 -1.69
CA LYS A 247 -33.67 -3.49 -2.05
C LYS A 247 -33.40 -4.41 -0.85
N GLY A 248 -33.32 -3.84 0.36
CA GLY A 248 -32.98 -4.55 1.59
C GLY A 248 -31.53 -5.05 1.62
N VAL A 249 -30.61 -4.30 1.02
CA VAL A 249 -29.16 -4.61 1.02
C VAL A 249 -28.43 -3.69 1.98
N LEU A 250 -27.24 -4.11 2.42
CA LEU A 250 -26.36 -3.22 3.17
C LEU A 250 -25.92 -2.05 2.26
N LEU A 251 -25.76 -0.89 2.85
CA LEU A 251 -25.04 0.21 2.24
C LEU A 251 -23.58 0.16 2.73
N SER A 252 -22.63 0.11 1.80
CA SER A 252 -21.20 0.16 2.11
C SER A 252 -20.50 1.22 1.25
N VAL A 253 -19.44 1.82 1.80
CA VAL A 253 -18.66 2.90 1.20
C VAL A 253 -17.21 2.47 1.10
N HIS A 254 -16.66 2.57 -0.11
CA HIS A 254 -15.32 2.09 -0.41
C HIS A 254 -14.51 3.22 -1.04
N LEU A 255 -13.64 3.83 -0.24
CA LEU A 255 -12.77 4.96 -0.64
C LEU A 255 -11.31 4.65 -0.24
N LYS A 256 -10.37 5.54 -0.56
CA LYS A 256 -8.95 5.42 -0.22
C LYS A 256 -8.48 6.61 0.63
N ALA A 257 -9.24 6.96 1.67
CA ALA A 257 -9.07 8.19 2.48
C ALA A 257 -7.66 8.45 3.03
N THR A 258 -6.91 7.41 3.40
CA THR A 258 -5.54 7.56 3.91
C THR A 258 -4.55 8.03 2.83
N MET A 259 -4.69 7.51 1.61
CA MET A 259 -3.80 7.84 0.49
C MET A 259 -4.28 9.12 -0.20
N MET A 260 -5.56 9.18 -0.56
CA MET A 260 -6.21 10.35 -1.15
C MET A 260 -6.61 11.37 -0.07
N LYS A 261 -5.61 11.85 0.68
CA LYS A 261 -5.75 12.63 1.92
C LYS A 261 -6.54 13.94 1.84
N VAL A 262 -6.94 14.39 0.64
CA VAL A 262 -7.74 15.61 0.43
C VAL A 262 -9.12 15.26 -0.12
N SER A 263 -9.21 14.63 -1.29
CA SER A 263 -10.48 14.36 -1.97
C SER A 263 -11.39 13.42 -1.19
N ASP A 264 -10.85 12.28 -0.77
CA ASP A 264 -11.65 11.18 -0.25
C ASP A 264 -12.24 11.47 1.13
N PRO A 265 -11.53 12.13 2.08
CA PRO A 265 -12.16 12.60 3.31
C PRO A 265 -13.32 13.57 3.07
N ILE A 266 -13.24 14.45 2.04
CA ILE A 266 -14.34 15.35 1.69
C ILE A 266 -15.53 14.55 1.15
N MET A 267 -15.29 13.60 0.23
CA MET A 267 -16.34 12.72 -0.31
C MET A 267 -16.99 11.88 0.80
N PHE A 268 -16.19 11.33 1.71
CA PHE A 268 -16.66 10.59 2.88
C PHE A 268 -17.52 11.48 3.79
N GLY A 269 -17.08 12.71 4.06
CA GLY A 269 -17.84 13.69 4.83
C GLY A 269 -19.19 14.02 4.21
N GLN A 270 -19.31 14.10 2.88
CA GLN A 270 -20.59 14.28 2.19
C GLN A 270 -21.51 13.06 2.38
N ILE A 271 -20.96 11.85 2.40
CA ILE A 271 -21.75 10.63 2.65
C ILE A 271 -22.26 10.59 4.09
N VAL A 272 -21.41 10.92 5.06
CA VAL A 272 -21.80 11.04 6.48
C VAL A 272 -22.87 12.12 6.63
N ALA A 273 -22.69 13.29 6.01
CA ALA A 273 -23.64 14.39 6.07
C ALA A 273 -25.03 13.99 5.56
N GLU A 274 -25.10 13.28 4.44
CA GLU A 274 -26.38 12.88 3.83
C GLU A 274 -27.04 11.72 4.59
N TYR A 275 -26.26 10.73 5.04
CA TYR A 275 -26.80 9.59 5.80
C TYR A 275 -27.41 10.03 7.14
N TYR A 276 -26.70 10.88 7.89
CA TYR A 276 -27.11 11.37 9.22
C TYR A 276 -27.80 12.73 9.19
N GLN A 277 -28.26 13.18 8.02
CA GLN A 277 -28.74 14.55 7.80
C GLN A 277 -29.73 15.05 8.85
N ASP A 278 -30.70 14.23 9.25
CA ASP A 278 -31.72 14.61 10.23
C ASP A 278 -31.14 14.95 11.60
N ALA A 279 -30.23 14.11 12.12
CA ALA A 279 -29.57 14.33 13.40
C ALA A 279 -28.58 15.50 13.32
N LEU A 280 -27.80 15.58 12.25
CA LEU A 280 -26.78 16.62 12.08
C LEU A 280 -27.40 18.01 11.93
N ASN A 281 -28.48 18.15 11.17
CA ASN A 281 -29.18 19.42 11.00
C ASN A 281 -29.84 19.90 12.31
N LYS A 282 -30.45 18.98 13.06
CA LYS A 282 -31.07 19.30 14.36
C LYS A 282 -30.05 19.83 15.37
N HIS A 283 -28.82 19.34 15.33
CA HIS A 283 -27.75 19.65 16.28
C HIS A 283 -26.65 20.56 15.72
N ALA A 284 -26.87 21.21 14.57
CA ALA A 284 -25.82 21.92 13.84
C ALA A 284 -25.02 22.91 14.69
N ALA A 285 -25.69 23.75 15.48
CA ALA A 285 -25.03 24.78 16.31
C ALA A 285 -24.12 24.18 17.40
N VAL A 286 -24.56 23.12 18.08
CA VAL A 286 -23.73 22.47 19.12
C VAL A 286 -22.58 21.68 18.49
N LEU A 287 -22.80 21.06 17.34
CA LEU A 287 -21.77 20.33 16.60
C LEU A 287 -20.67 21.27 16.09
N GLU A 288 -21.03 22.46 15.62
CA GLU A 288 -20.06 23.52 15.27
C GLU A 288 -19.25 23.96 16.49
N GLN A 289 -19.91 24.20 17.63
CA GLN A 289 -19.26 24.63 18.86
C GLN A 289 -18.20 23.63 19.37
N ILE A 290 -18.48 22.32 19.29
CA ILE A 290 -17.52 21.28 19.70
C ILE A 290 -16.49 20.94 18.61
N GLY A 291 -16.58 21.60 17.45
CA GLY A 291 -15.68 21.45 16.33
C GLY A 291 -15.78 20.09 15.64
N PHE A 292 -16.98 19.51 15.56
CA PHE A 292 -17.21 18.25 14.84
C PHE A 292 -16.78 18.36 13.38
N ASN A 293 -15.99 17.39 12.91
CA ASN A 293 -15.51 17.33 11.54
C ASN A 293 -16.08 16.09 10.83
N LEU A 294 -17.02 16.33 9.92
CA LEU A 294 -17.64 15.31 9.07
C LEU A 294 -16.62 14.45 8.32
N ASN A 295 -15.51 15.05 7.88
CA ASN A 295 -14.49 14.36 7.10
C ASN A 295 -13.72 13.32 7.94
N ASN A 296 -13.86 13.34 9.26
CA ASN A 296 -13.29 12.34 10.18
C ASN A 296 -14.30 11.22 10.54
N GLY A 297 -15.51 11.26 9.98
CA GLY A 297 -16.55 10.27 10.21
C GLY A 297 -17.37 10.45 11.48
N ILE A 298 -18.41 9.63 11.66
CA ILE A 298 -19.32 9.75 12.80
C ILE A 298 -18.62 9.43 14.14
N GLY A 299 -17.48 8.73 14.10
CA GLY A 299 -16.63 8.51 15.27
C GLY A 299 -16.09 9.81 15.88
N ASP A 300 -15.85 10.85 15.07
CA ASP A 300 -15.42 12.18 15.54
C ASP A 300 -16.54 12.87 16.33
N LEU A 301 -17.81 12.68 15.95
CA LEU A 301 -18.97 13.15 16.73
C LEU A 301 -18.98 12.48 18.09
N TYR A 302 -18.93 11.14 18.14
CA TYR A 302 -18.94 10.39 19.42
C TYR A 302 -17.76 10.72 20.33
N ALA A 303 -16.60 11.10 19.76
CA ALA A 303 -15.47 11.55 20.54
C ALA A 303 -15.71 12.93 21.17
N ARG A 304 -16.29 13.86 20.41
CA ARG A 304 -16.45 15.27 20.81
C ARG A 304 -17.62 15.52 21.73
N ILE A 305 -18.74 14.81 21.55
CA ILE A 305 -19.93 15.01 22.40
C ILE A 305 -19.64 14.71 23.88
N LYS A 306 -18.58 13.94 24.21
CA LYS A 306 -18.16 13.66 25.59
C LYS A 306 -17.86 14.90 26.43
N THR A 307 -17.61 16.04 25.81
CA THR A 307 -17.38 17.33 26.49
C THR A 307 -18.68 18.05 26.86
N LEU A 308 -19.83 17.59 26.34
CA LEU A 308 -21.14 18.19 26.57
C LEU A 308 -21.80 17.65 27.86
N PRO A 309 -22.85 18.31 28.38
CA PRO A 309 -23.69 17.74 29.43
C PRO A 309 -24.33 16.40 29.02
N ALA A 310 -24.48 15.48 29.97
CA ALA A 310 -24.98 14.12 29.71
C ALA A 310 -26.35 14.07 29.01
N GLU A 311 -27.25 15.02 29.31
CA GLU A 311 -28.56 15.11 28.66
C GLU A 311 -28.45 15.47 27.16
N GLN A 312 -27.55 16.39 26.80
CA GLN A 312 -27.28 16.74 25.40
C GLN A 312 -26.62 15.59 24.66
N GLN A 313 -25.69 14.87 25.29
CA GLN A 313 -25.09 13.66 24.74
C GLN A 313 -26.17 12.62 24.43
N ALA A 314 -27.01 12.29 25.42
CA ALA A 314 -28.08 11.31 25.28
C ALA A 314 -29.08 11.71 24.18
N GLN A 315 -29.42 13.00 24.06
CA GLN A 315 -30.31 13.49 23.00
C GLN A 315 -29.69 13.32 21.60
N ILE A 316 -28.41 13.69 21.43
CA ILE A 316 -27.70 13.53 20.15
C ILE A 316 -27.60 12.04 19.79
N GLU A 317 -27.21 11.19 20.74
CA GLU A 317 -27.10 9.75 20.52
C GLU A 317 -28.44 9.11 20.16
N ALA A 318 -29.54 9.53 20.80
CA ALA A 318 -30.88 9.07 20.49
C ALA A 318 -31.33 9.48 19.07
N ASP A 319 -31.04 10.72 18.66
CA ASP A 319 -31.36 11.19 17.31
C ASP A 319 -30.51 10.47 16.24
N VAL A 320 -29.24 10.20 16.51
CA VAL A 320 -28.40 9.36 15.63
C VAL A 320 -28.95 7.93 15.56
N LYS A 321 -29.42 7.37 16.68
CA LYS A 321 -30.06 6.05 16.68
C LYS A 321 -31.34 6.05 15.83
N ALA A 322 -32.16 7.10 15.92
CA ALA A 322 -33.38 7.23 15.13
C ALA A 322 -33.09 7.23 13.62
N VAL A 323 -31.96 7.80 13.19
CA VAL A 323 -31.50 7.71 11.79
C VAL A 323 -31.30 6.25 11.37
N TYR A 324 -30.65 5.41 12.18
CA TYR A 324 -30.45 4.00 11.85
C TYR A 324 -31.77 3.22 11.72
N ASP A 325 -32.80 3.61 12.46
CA ASP A 325 -34.11 2.96 12.42
C ASP A 325 -34.87 3.25 11.09
N VAL A 326 -34.51 4.33 10.38
CA VAL A 326 -35.18 4.76 9.14
C VAL A 326 -34.31 4.66 7.88
N ARG A 327 -32.99 4.59 8.00
CA ARG A 327 -32.03 4.47 6.87
C ARG A 327 -31.70 2.98 6.57
N PRO A 328 -31.13 2.64 5.40
CA PRO A 328 -30.67 1.27 5.14
C PRO A 328 -29.61 0.86 6.17
N ALA A 329 -29.53 -0.44 6.49
CA ALA A 329 -28.46 -0.94 7.33
C ALA A 329 -27.09 -0.68 6.68
N LEU A 330 -26.12 -0.25 7.48
CA LEU A 330 -24.73 -0.06 7.05
C LEU A 330 -23.94 -1.37 7.19
N ALA A 331 -22.94 -1.53 6.34
CA ALA A 331 -21.87 -2.49 6.61
C ALA A 331 -21.12 -2.15 7.91
N MET A 332 -20.68 -3.18 8.62
CA MET A 332 -20.01 -3.08 9.91
C MET A 332 -18.52 -3.39 9.77
N VAL A 333 -17.68 -2.57 10.40
CA VAL A 333 -16.27 -2.85 10.64
C VAL A 333 -16.13 -3.76 11.86
N ASN A 334 -16.95 -3.51 12.90
CA ASN A 334 -17.05 -4.35 14.08
C ASN A 334 -18.48 -4.29 14.63
N SER A 335 -19.27 -5.35 14.39
CA SER A 335 -20.67 -5.44 14.82
C SER A 335 -20.81 -5.42 16.34
N ASP A 336 -19.94 -6.13 17.07
CA ASP A 336 -20.01 -6.25 18.53
C ASP A 336 -19.82 -4.91 19.26
N LYS A 337 -19.06 -4.00 18.63
CA LYS A 337 -18.79 -2.65 19.14
C LYS A 337 -19.64 -1.57 18.48
N GLY A 338 -20.55 -1.93 17.57
CA GLY A 338 -21.37 -0.97 16.82
C GLY A 338 -20.58 -0.09 15.85
N ILE A 339 -19.36 -0.48 15.46
CA ILE A 339 -18.51 0.31 14.56
C ILE A 339 -18.95 0.04 13.11
N THR A 340 -19.60 1.03 12.51
CA THR A 340 -20.10 1.02 11.12
C THR A 340 -19.01 1.46 10.13
N ASN A 341 -19.26 1.24 8.85
CA ASN A 341 -18.46 1.75 7.73
C ASN A 341 -18.26 3.28 7.76
N LEU A 342 -19.15 4.02 8.42
CA LEU A 342 -19.12 5.50 8.48
C LEU A 342 -18.40 6.05 9.73
N HIS A 343 -17.86 5.19 10.60
CA HIS A 343 -17.19 5.61 11.82
C HIS A 343 -15.88 6.32 11.57
N VAL A 344 -14.98 5.71 10.78
CA VAL A 344 -13.65 6.25 10.48
C VAL A 344 -13.36 6.08 8.99
N PRO A 345 -12.97 7.15 8.26
CA PRO A 345 -12.75 7.10 6.81
C PRO A 345 -11.70 6.09 6.35
N SER A 346 -10.76 5.74 7.22
CA SER A 346 -9.64 4.84 6.91
C SER A 346 -9.91 3.37 7.24
N ASP A 347 -11.06 3.03 7.86
CA ASP A 347 -11.32 1.65 8.28
C ASP A 347 -11.66 0.73 7.08
N VAL A 348 -12.37 1.26 6.09
CA VAL A 348 -12.79 0.52 4.88
C VAL A 348 -12.11 1.11 3.66
N ILE A 349 -11.03 0.45 3.22
CA ILE A 349 -10.17 0.93 2.13
C ILE A 349 -10.48 0.14 0.86
N VAL A 350 -10.82 0.83 -0.24
CA VAL A 350 -11.42 0.24 -1.45
C VAL A 350 -10.68 -0.96 -2.04
N ASP A 351 -9.36 -0.88 -2.17
CA ASP A 351 -8.48 -1.92 -2.73
C ASP A 351 -8.47 -3.20 -1.88
N ALA A 352 -8.59 -3.11 -0.55
CA ALA A 352 -8.63 -4.28 0.33
C ALA A 352 -10.06 -4.77 0.58
N SER A 353 -11.00 -3.83 0.75
CA SER A 353 -12.39 -4.12 1.12
C SER A 353 -13.21 -4.70 -0.05
N MET A 354 -13.00 -4.24 -1.28
CA MET A 354 -13.71 -4.78 -2.44
C MET A 354 -13.33 -6.25 -2.72
N PRO A 355 -12.04 -6.64 -2.77
CA PRO A 355 -11.69 -8.05 -2.91
C PRO A 355 -12.15 -8.91 -1.73
N ALA A 356 -12.11 -8.40 -0.50
CA ALA A 356 -12.64 -9.13 0.66
C ALA A 356 -14.15 -9.41 0.51
N MET A 357 -14.94 -8.39 0.15
CA MET A 357 -16.37 -8.53 -0.13
C MET A 357 -16.62 -9.50 -1.28
N ILE A 358 -15.87 -9.41 -2.39
CA ILE A 358 -16.03 -10.29 -3.54
C ILE A 358 -15.70 -11.75 -3.18
N ARG A 359 -14.62 -11.97 -2.41
CA ARG A 359 -14.21 -13.30 -1.95
C ARG A 359 -15.26 -13.92 -1.03
N ASP A 360 -15.87 -13.14 -0.16
CA ASP A 360 -16.88 -13.59 0.81
C ASP A 360 -18.30 -13.57 0.22
N SER A 361 -18.47 -14.14 -0.98
CA SER A 361 -19.77 -14.31 -1.65
C SER A 361 -20.46 -13.01 -2.08
N GLY A 362 -19.70 -11.92 -2.20
CA GLY A 362 -20.24 -10.59 -2.48
C GLY A 362 -20.87 -9.92 -1.26
N LYS A 363 -20.51 -10.31 -0.04
CA LYS A 363 -21.22 -9.90 1.19
C LYS A 363 -20.34 -9.11 2.15
N MET A 364 -20.97 -8.34 3.03
CA MET A 364 -20.34 -7.66 4.17
C MET A 364 -21.10 -7.94 5.46
N TRP A 365 -20.49 -7.64 6.61
CA TRP A 365 -21.07 -7.89 7.92
C TRP A 365 -22.17 -6.88 8.26
N ASN A 366 -23.32 -7.37 8.70
CA ASN A 366 -24.43 -6.55 9.22
C ASN A 366 -24.34 -6.36 10.75
N THR A 367 -25.31 -5.68 11.34
CA THR A 367 -25.35 -5.40 12.79
C THR A 367 -25.51 -6.64 13.66
N GLN A 368 -26.00 -7.76 13.11
CA GLN A 368 -26.08 -9.07 13.78
C GLN A 368 -24.80 -9.90 13.65
N GLY A 369 -23.74 -9.37 13.04
CA GLY A 369 -22.50 -10.12 12.81
C GLY A 369 -22.69 -11.24 11.78
N GLN A 370 -23.55 -11.04 10.78
CA GLN A 370 -23.81 -11.98 9.69
C GLN A 370 -23.47 -11.36 8.33
N LEU A 371 -23.05 -12.20 7.38
CA LEU A 371 -22.79 -11.77 6.00
C LEU A 371 -24.10 -11.51 5.25
N GLN A 372 -24.23 -10.34 4.63
CA GLN A 372 -25.38 -9.92 3.83
C GLN A 372 -24.92 -9.23 2.53
N ASP A 373 -25.75 -9.34 1.49
CA ASP A 373 -25.53 -8.66 0.21
C ASP A 373 -25.45 -7.14 0.41
N THR A 374 -24.59 -6.48 -0.37
CA THR A 374 -24.28 -5.05 -0.19
C THR A 374 -24.29 -4.28 -1.50
N LYS A 375 -24.73 -3.03 -1.43
CA LYS A 375 -24.46 -1.99 -2.41
C LYS A 375 -23.13 -1.33 -2.04
N ALA A 376 -22.10 -1.63 -2.82
CA ALA A 376 -20.76 -1.07 -2.66
C ALA A 376 -20.66 0.29 -3.38
N VAL A 377 -20.77 1.38 -2.62
CA VAL A 377 -20.68 2.75 -3.15
C VAL A 377 -19.22 3.13 -3.40
N ILE A 378 -18.90 3.35 -4.68
CA ILE A 378 -17.64 3.91 -5.18
C ILE A 378 -18.03 5.07 -6.09
N PRO A 379 -18.07 6.33 -5.60
CA PRO A 379 -18.75 7.40 -6.34
C PRO A 379 -18.17 7.68 -7.73
N ASP A 380 -16.85 7.64 -7.89
CA ASP A 380 -16.19 7.98 -9.15
C ASP A 380 -16.10 6.80 -10.14
N ARG A 381 -16.40 7.05 -11.41
CA ARG A 381 -16.45 6.02 -12.46
C ARG A 381 -15.11 5.49 -12.94
N CYS A 382 -13.99 6.20 -12.74
CA CYS A 382 -12.70 5.81 -13.32
C CYS A 382 -12.33 4.35 -13.00
N TYR A 383 -12.68 3.89 -11.81
CA TYR A 383 -12.27 2.58 -11.31
C TYR A 383 -13.41 1.73 -10.72
N ALA A 384 -14.60 2.30 -10.50
CA ALA A 384 -15.73 1.55 -9.94
C ALA A 384 -16.16 0.37 -10.83
N THR A 385 -16.12 0.58 -12.15
CA THR A 385 -16.68 -0.34 -13.15
C THR A 385 -15.93 -1.67 -13.26
N ILE A 386 -14.63 -1.72 -12.93
CA ILE A 386 -13.87 -2.97 -12.95
C ILE A 386 -14.37 -3.97 -11.89
N TYR A 387 -14.73 -3.49 -10.69
CA TYR A 387 -15.29 -4.34 -9.64
C TYR A 387 -16.68 -4.84 -9.99
N GLN A 388 -17.50 -4.00 -10.65
CA GLN A 388 -18.81 -4.42 -11.14
C GLN A 388 -18.67 -5.58 -12.15
N ALA A 389 -17.69 -5.53 -13.06
CA ALA A 389 -17.43 -6.61 -14.00
C ALA A 389 -17.05 -7.93 -13.30
N VAL A 390 -16.28 -7.88 -12.21
CA VAL A 390 -15.92 -9.06 -11.42
C VAL A 390 -17.14 -9.63 -10.67
N ILE A 391 -17.97 -8.76 -10.10
CA ILE A 391 -19.22 -9.17 -9.43
C ILE A 391 -20.15 -9.87 -10.41
N GLU A 392 -20.33 -9.33 -11.62
CA GLU A 392 -21.15 -9.93 -12.67
C GLU A 392 -20.60 -11.28 -13.12
N ASP A 393 -19.29 -11.37 -13.33
CA ASP A 393 -18.61 -12.63 -13.67
C ASP A 393 -18.82 -13.69 -12.58
N CYS A 394 -18.65 -13.34 -11.30
CA CYS A 394 -18.89 -14.27 -10.19
C CYS A 394 -20.36 -14.69 -10.06
N LYS A 395 -21.32 -13.81 -10.31
CA LYS A 395 -22.75 -14.18 -10.36
C LYS A 395 -23.05 -15.17 -11.49
N GLN A 396 -22.42 -14.97 -12.65
CA GLN A 396 -22.64 -15.79 -13.83
C GLN A 396 -21.91 -17.15 -13.76
N HIS A 397 -20.69 -17.17 -13.22
CA HIS A 397 -19.78 -18.32 -13.30
C HIS A 397 -19.42 -18.93 -11.94
N GLY A 398 -19.99 -18.41 -10.85
CA GLY A 398 -19.65 -18.82 -9.49
C GLY A 398 -18.32 -18.23 -9.01
N ALA A 399 -17.88 -18.66 -7.83
CA ALA A 399 -16.60 -18.24 -7.26
C ALA A 399 -15.41 -18.65 -8.13
N PHE A 400 -14.26 -17.99 -7.96
CA PHE A 400 -13.00 -18.48 -8.51
C PHE A 400 -12.58 -19.79 -7.84
N ASP A 401 -11.84 -20.62 -8.58
CA ASP A 401 -11.23 -21.85 -8.07
C ASP A 401 -9.69 -21.70 -8.00
N PRO A 402 -9.12 -21.50 -6.79
CA PRO A 402 -7.68 -21.35 -6.61
C PRO A 402 -6.84 -22.54 -7.08
N THR A 403 -7.44 -23.72 -7.24
CA THR A 403 -6.72 -24.94 -7.66
C THR A 403 -6.41 -24.96 -9.14
N THR A 404 -7.23 -24.31 -9.96
CA THR A 404 -7.16 -24.35 -11.43
C THR A 404 -6.94 -22.99 -12.06
N MET A 405 -7.29 -21.89 -11.38
CA MET A 405 -7.22 -20.55 -11.97
C MET A 405 -5.79 -20.13 -12.33
N GLY A 406 -5.68 -19.37 -13.43
CA GLY A 406 -4.45 -18.69 -13.86
C GLY A 406 -4.07 -17.57 -12.91
N SER A 407 -3.23 -16.65 -13.38
CA SER A 407 -2.73 -15.50 -12.63
C SER A 407 -2.83 -14.20 -13.41
N VAL A 408 -3.05 -13.09 -12.71
CA VAL A 408 -3.01 -11.75 -13.31
C VAL A 408 -1.93 -10.89 -12.64
N PRO A 409 -0.67 -10.99 -13.12
CA PRO A 409 0.39 -10.05 -12.76
C PRO A 409 0.05 -8.61 -13.13
N ASN A 410 0.75 -7.65 -12.53
CA ASN A 410 0.61 -6.24 -12.84
C ASN A 410 1.95 -5.55 -13.15
N VAL A 411 1.95 -4.78 -14.23
CA VAL A 411 2.97 -3.78 -14.55
C VAL A 411 2.36 -2.39 -14.39
N GLY A 412 2.73 -1.70 -13.32
CA GLY A 412 2.08 -0.47 -12.88
C GLY A 412 2.91 0.79 -13.05
N LEU A 413 2.36 1.80 -13.73
CA LEU A 413 2.94 3.14 -13.80
C LEU A 413 2.87 3.81 -12.42
N MET A 414 4.01 4.19 -11.85
CA MET A 414 4.03 4.85 -10.53
C MET A 414 5.23 5.75 -10.27
N ALA A 415 6.28 5.65 -11.09
CA ALA A 415 7.52 6.40 -10.86
C ALA A 415 7.24 7.90 -10.77
N GLN A 416 7.96 8.59 -9.88
CA GLN A 416 7.88 10.04 -9.70
C GLN A 416 6.48 10.57 -9.34
N LYS A 417 5.71 9.79 -8.57
CA LYS A 417 4.35 10.12 -8.10
C LYS A 417 3.37 10.33 -9.27
N ALA A 418 3.41 9.44 -10.25
CA ALA A 418 2.51 9.50 -11.42
C ALA A 418 1.02 9.58 -11.02
N GLU A 419 0.25 10.33 -11.80
CA GLU A 419 -1.22 10.40 -11.74
C GLU A 419 -1.74 10.88 -10.37
N GLU A 420 -2.80 10.26 -9.83
CA GLU A 420 -3.48 10.73 -8.62
C GLU A 420 -2.59 10.78 -7.36
N TYR A 421 -1.56 9.93 -7.28
CA TYR A 421 -0.67 9.88 -6.11
C TYR A 421 0.22 11.14 -6.01
N GLY A 422 0.35 11.88 -7.12
CA GLY A 422 1.01 13.18 -7.17
C GLY A 422 0.06 14.37 -7.00
N SER A 423 -1.26 14.15 -6.89
CA SER A 423 -2.27 15.22 -7.00
C SER A 423 -2.56 15.97 -5.69
N HIS A 424 -2.06 15.50 -4.54
CA HIS A 424 -2.54 15.98 -3.25
C HIS A 424 -2.30 17.48 -3.00
N ASP A 425 -1.16 18.01 -3.46
CA ASP A 425 -0.82 19.43 -3.35
C ASP A 425 -1.48 20.29 -4.45
N LYS A 426 -2.28 19.66 -5.31
CA LYS A 426 -3.02 20.22 -6.44
C LYS A 426 -4.52 19.87 -6.38
N THR A 427 -4.99 19.44 -5.21
CA THR A 427 -6.40 19.14 -4.97
C THR A 427 -6.98 20.22 -4.06
N PHE A 428 -8.08 20.84 -4.48
CA PHE A 428 -8.68 21.97 -3.79
C PHE A 428 -10.19 21.81 -3.71
N GLN A 429 -10.75 22.16 -2.55
CA GLN A 429 -12.17 22.41 -2.44
C GLN A 429 -12.45 23.84 -2.90
N ALA A 430 -13.28 24.02 -3.91
CA ALA A 430 -13.63 25.32 -4.45
C ALA A 430 -14.34 26.17 -3.37
N LYS A 431 -13.86 27.39 -3.14
CA LYS A 431 -14.40 28.29 -2.10
C LYS A 431 -15.54 29.18 -2.59
N ALA A 432 -15.68 29.32 -3.90
CA ALA A 432 -16.69 30.12 -4.56
C ALA A 432 -16.96 29.54 -5.95
N ASP A 433 -18.13 29.86 -6.49
CA ASP A 433 -18.45 29.55 -7.88
C ASP A 433 -17.53 30.32 -8.84
N GLY A 434 -17.17 29.68 -9.93
CA GLY A 434 -16.34 30.29 -10.95
C GLY A 434 -15.66 29.27 -11.85
N VAL A 435 -14.44 29.59 -12.26
CA VAL A 435 -13.62 28.74 -13.13
C VAL A 435 -12.24 28.57 -12.50
N ILE A 436 -11.84 27.32 -12.26
CA ILE A 436 -10.45 27.01 -11.92
C ILE A 436 -9.67 26.84 -13.22
N ARG A 437 -8.61 27.63 -13.37
CA ARG A 437 -7.74 27.69 -14.53
C ARG A 437 -6.34 27.19 -14.18
N VAL A 438 -5.75 26.46 -15.12
CA VAL A 438 -4.34 26.11 -15.14
C VAL A 438 -3.69 26.92 -16.25
N VAL A 439 -2.79 27.84 -15.87
CA VAL A 439 -2.10 28.74 -16.79
C VAL A 439 -0.60 28.47 -16.81
N ASP A 440 0.02 28.68 -17.96
CA ASP A 440 1.46 28.49 -18.18
C ASP A 440 2.30 29.67 -17.65
N GLY A 441 3.63 29.60 -17.78
CA GLY A 441 4.54 30.65 -17.30
C GLY A 441 4.39 31.99 -18.03
N LYS A 442 3.73 32.01 -19.19
CA LYS A 442 3.41 33.19 -20.01
C LYS A 442 2.00 33.72 -19.76
N GLY A 443 1.20 33.03 -18.94
CA GLY A 443 -0.20 33.37 -18.65
C GLY A 443 -1.20 32.83 -19.67
N ASN A 444 -0.80 31.93 -20.56
CA ASN A 444 -1.74 31.27 -21.48
C ASN A 444 -2.56 30.22 -20.74
N LEU A 445 -3.83 30.10 -21.08
CA LEU A 445 -4.73 29.08 -20.53
C LEU A 445 -4.42 27.72 -21.16
N LEU A 446 -4.12 26.71 -20.32
CA LEU A 446 -3.94 25.33 -20.76
C LEU A 446 -5.20 24.49 -20.50
N LEU A 447 -5.69 24.52 -19.27
CA LEU A 447 -6.87 23.76 -18.84
C LEU A 447 -7.79 24.64 -17.99
N ALA A 448 -9.09 24.38 -18.04
CA ALA A 448 -10.08 25.08 -17.23
C ALA A 448 -11.24 24.17 -16.85
N GLN A 449 -11.76 24.33 -15.63
CA GLN A 449 -12.97 23.67 -15.16
C GLN A 449 -13.91 24.67 -14.50
N ASP A 450 -15.18 24.62 -14.90
CA ASP A 450 -16.25 25.29 -14.17
C ASP A 450 -16.45 24.58 -12.83
N VAL A 451 -16.60 25.37 -11.76
CA VAL A 451 -16.78 24.84 -10.40
C VAL A 451 -17.87 25.62 -9.66
N GLU A 452 -18.61 24.92 -8.81
CA GLU A 452 -19.46 25.50 -7.78
C GLU A 452 -18.76 25.46 -6.41
N ALA A 453 -19.15 26.35 -5.49
CA ALA A 453 -18.62 26.32 -4.14
C ALA A 453 -18.82 24.94 -3.47
N GLY A 454 -17.75 24.39 -2.92
CA GLY A 454 -17.73 23.08 -2.28
C GLY A 454 -17.30 21.94 -3.21
N ASP A 455 -17.23 22.13 -4.53
CA ASP A 455 -16.74 21.13 -5.48
C ASP A 455 -15.27 20.78 -5.22
N ILE A 456 -14.86 19.57 -5.58
CA ILE A 456 -13.48 19.10 -5.41
C ILE A 456 -12.81 19.14 -6.78
N PHE A 457 -11.87 20.06 -6.97
CA PHE A 457 -10.99 20.11 -8.13
C PHE A 457 -9.70 19.35 -7.84
N ARG A 458 -9.17 18.64 -8.84
CA ARG A 458 -7.82 18.06 -8.79
C ARG A 458 -7.07 18.25 -10.10
N MET A 459 -5.75 18.34 -10.01
CA MET A 459 -4.83 18.25 -11.16
C MET A 459 -3.76 17.18 -10.91
N CYS A 460 -3.53 16.30 -11.88
CA CYS A 460 -2.49 15.26 -11.82
C CYS A 460 -1.35 15.55 -12.80
N GLN A 461 -0.26 14.79 -12.67
CA GLN A 461 0.96 14.93 -13.46
C GLN A 461 1.54 13.55 -13.77
N THR A 462 1.88 13.30 -15.04
CA THR A 462 2.51 12.05 -15.47
C THR A 462 3.64 12.35 -16.44
N LYS A 463 4.87 12.13 -15.98
CA LYS A 463 6.09 12.47 -16.74
C LYS A 463 6.36 11.44 -17.82
N ASP A 464 6.97 11.91 -18.91
CA ASP A 464 7.22 11.09 -20.08
C ASP A 464 8.21 9.93 -19.83
N ALA A 465 9.32 10.19 -19.13
CA ALA A 465 10.32 9.17 -18.85
C ALA A 465 9.76 7.98 -18.04
N PRO A 466 8.94 8.18 -16.98
CA PRO A 466 8.16 7.11 -16.36
C PRO A 466 7.29 6.30 -17.31
N ILE A 467 6.66 6.93 -18.32
CA ILE A 467 5.80 6.24 -19.29
C ILE A 467 6.64 5.34 -20.21
N GLN A 468 7.77 5.84 -20.70
CA GLN A 468 8.70 5.04 -21.52
C GLN A 468 9.21 3.81 -20.77
N ASP A 469 9.64 4.00 -19.52
CA ASP A 469 10.11 2.90 -18.66
C ASP A 469 8.98 1.88 -18.39
N TRP A 470 7.76 2.35 -18.17
CA TRP A 470 6.59 1.49 -17.95
C TRP A 470 6.26 0.63 -19.19
N VAL A 471 6.31 1.20 -20.40
CA VAL A 471 6.13 0.45 -21.66
C VAL A 471 7.25 -0.57 -21.85
N LYS A 472 8.51 -0.18 -21.61
CA LYS A 472 9.67 -1.08 -21.66
C LYS A 472 9.49 -2.25 -20.69
N LEU A 473 9.07 -1.98 -19.45
CA LEU A 473 8.82 -3.01 -18.44
C LEU A 473 7.72 -3.98 -18.89
N ALA A 474 6.63 -3.47 -19.46
CA ALA A 474 5.54 -4.30 -19.97
C ALA A 474 6.01 -5.28 -21.07
N VAL A 475 6.79 -4.79 -22.05
CA VAL A 475 7.35 -5.63 -23.11
C VAL A 475 8.32 -6.68 -22.54
N ASN A 476 9.19 -6.27 -21.62
CA ASN A 476 10.13 -7.19 -20.96
C ASN A 476 9.40 -8.31 -20.21
N ARG A 477 8.34 -7.99 -19.46
CA ARG A 477 7.55 -8.97 -18.72
C ARG A 477 6.76 -9.89 -19.65
N ALA A 478 6.11 -9.36 -20.68
CA ALA A 478 5.38 -10.16 -21.67
C ALA A 478 6.30 -11.18 -22.35
N ARG A 479 7.51 -10.76 -22.73
CA ARG A 479 8.53 -11.62 -23.33
C ARG A 479 9.07 -12.66 -22.35
N ALA A 480 9.46 -12.25 -21.15
CA ALA A 480 10.07 -13.15 -20.16
C ALA A 480 9.11 -14.26 -19.69
N SER A 481 7.80 -13.99 -19.70
CA SER A 481 6.76 -14.92 -19.25
C SER A 481 5.94 -15.55 -20.39
N ASN A 482 6.19 -15.17 -21.64
CA ASN A 482 5.39 -15.55 -22.81
C ASN A 482 3.87 -15.44 -22.55
N THR A 483 3.45 -14.32 -21.93
CA THR A 483 2.09 -14.10 -21.45
C THR A 483 1.53 -12.83 -22.10
N PRO A 484 0.27 -12.83 -22.59
CA PRO A 484 -0.36 -11.64 -23.13
C PRO A 484 -0.35 -10.47 -22.14
N ALA A 485 -0.07 -9.27 -22.63
CA ALA A 485 -0.07 -8.04 -21.84
C ALA A 485 -1.14 -7.08 -22.35
N LEU A 486 -2.07 -6.71 -21.46
CA LEU A 486 -3.16 -5.82 -21.77
C LEU A 486 -2.87 -4.47 -21.10
N PHE A 487 -2.82 -3.39 -21.86
CA PHE A 487 -2.85 -2.02 -21.38
C PHE A 487 -4.29 -1.62 -21.08
N TRP A 488 -4.60 -1.27 -19.84
CA TRP A 488 -5.96 -0.94 -19.38
C TRP A 488 -6.13 0.57 -19.42
N LEU A 489 -6.53 1.08 -20.59
CA LEU A 489 -6.64 2.50 -20.88
C LEU A 489 -7.99 2.78 -21.51
N ASP A 490 -8.79 3.64 -20.87
CA ASP A 490 -10.11 4.01 -21.35
C ASP A 490 -10.02 5.13 -22.41
N PRO A 491 -10.31 4.88 -23.70
CA PRO A 491 -10.23 5.92 -24.72
C PRO A 491 -11.23 7.07 -24.51
N LEU A 492 -12.20 6.93 -23.61
CA LEU A 492 -13.15 8.00 -23.26
C LEU A 492 -12.61 8.95 -22.18
N ARG A 493 -11.51 8.60 -21.51
CA ARG A 493 -10.82 9.48 -20.56
C ARG A 493 -9.79 10.32 -21.29
N ALA A 494 -9.76 11.63 -21.01
CA ALA A 494 -8.84 12.54 -21.66
C ALA A 494 -7.38 12.21 -21.33
N HIS A 495 -7.09 11.84 -20.08
CA HIS A 495 -5.74 11.43 -19.65
C HIS A 495 -5.30 10.15 -20.37
N ASP A 496 -6.12 9.10 -20.30
CA ASP A 496 -5.81 7.82 -20.92
C ASP A 496 -5.69 7.96 -22.45
N GLY A 497 -6.47 8.83 -23.10
CA GLY A 497 -6.33 9.14 -24.53
C GLY A 497 -4.92 9.57 -24.92
N VAL A 498 -4.33 10.52 -24.18
CA VAL A 498 -2.94 10.97 -24.39
C VAL A 498 -1.94 9.86 -24.03
N LEU A 499 -2.24 9.07 -22.99
CA LEU A 499 -1.39 7.94 -22.59
C LEU A 499 -1.37 6.82 -23.65
N ILE A 500 -2.50 6.55 -24.31
CA ILE A 500 -2.61 5.59 -25.42
C ILE A 500 -1.70 6.01 -26.57
N GLU A 501 -1.69 7.29 -26.95
CA GLU A 501 -0.80 7.81 -27.99
C GLU A 501 0.68 7.56 -27.66
N LYS A 502 1.09 7.82 -26.41
CA LYS A 502 2.46 7.52 -25.95
C LYS A 502 2.78 6.04 -25.94
N VAL A 503 1.86 5.18 -25.49
CA VAL A 503 2.04 3.72 -25.53
C VAL A 503 2.24 3.25 -26.96
N GLN A 504 1.40 3.70 -27.90
CA GLN A 504 1.52 3.34 -29.32
C GLN A 504 2.81 3.85 -29.95
N GLN A 505 3.31 5.01 -29.51
CA GLN A 505 4.61 5.52 -29.92
C GLN A 505 5.74 4.62 -29.41
N TYR A 506 5.83 4.41 -28.09
CA TYR A 506 6.96 3.74 -27.46
C TYR A 506 7.01 2.23 -27.68
N LEU A 507 5.88 1.57 -27.98
CA LEU A 507 5.89 0.17 -28.40
C LEU A 507 6.70 -0.04 -29.71
N LYS A 508 6.89 0.99 -30.54
CA LYS A 508 7.69 0.92 -31.76
C LYS A 508 9.19 0.91 -31.49
N ASP A 509 9.62 1.34 -30.30
CA ASP A 509 11.03 1.35 -29.89
C ASP A 509 11.47 -0.02 -29.33
N HIS A 510 10.56 -0.99 -29.31
CA HIS A 510 10.80 -2.32 -28.79
C HIS A 510 10.46 -3.39 -29.82
N ASP A 511 11.21 -4.50 -29.78
CA ASP A 511 10.83 -5.69 -30.52
C ASP A 511 9.59 -6.32 -29.87
N THR A 512 8.48 -6.33 -30.60
CA THR A 512 7.20 -6.90 -30.16
C THR A 512 6.81 -8.14 -30.97
N ALA A 513 7.70 -8.65 -31.82
CA ALA A 513 7.44 -9.84 -32.61
C ALA A 513 7.14 -11.05 -31.70
N GLY A 514 6.03 -11.73 -31.98
CA GLY A 514 5.59 -12.90 -31.21
C GLY A 514 4.92 -12.59 -29.87
N LEU A 515 4.72 -11.33 -29.50
CA LEU A 515 4.03 -10.93 -28.27
C LEU A 515 2.55 -10.59 -28.56
N ASP A 516 1.62 -10.98 -27.67
CA ASP A 516 0.23 -10.49 -27.65
C ASP A 516 0.16 -9.28 -26.72
N ILE A 517 0.26 -8.08 -27.30
CA ILE A 517 0.12 -6.80 -26.58
C ILE A 517 -1.07 -6.05 -27.15
N ARG A 518 -2.01 -5.66 -26.27
CA ARG A 518 -3.25 -4.97 -26.67
C ARG A 518 -3.54 -3.80 -25.74
N VAL A 519 -4.25 -2.81 -26.26
CA VAL A 519 -4.83 -1.70 -25.49
C VAL A 519 -6.34 -1.90 -25.44
N LEU A 520 -6.92 -1.95 -24.24
CA LEU A 520 -8.35 -2.19 -24.01
C LEU A 520 -8.85 -1.28 -22.90
N SER A 521 -10.14 -0.92 -22.93
CA SER A 521 -10.75 -0.22 -21.79
C SER A 521 -10.68 -1.08 -20.52
N PRO A 522 -10.64 -0.50 -19.31
CA PRO A 522 -10.53 -1.27 -18.07
C PRO A 522 -11.59 -2.39 -17.92
N VAL A 523 -12.82 -2.14 -18.37
CA VAL A 523 -13.91 -3.14 -18.30
C VAL A 523 -13.69 -4.29 -19.30
N GLU A 524 -13.27 -4.00 -20.53
CA GLU A 524 -12.97 -5.02 -21.53
C GLU A 524 -11.75 -5.85 -21.14
N ALA A 525 -10.69 -5.18 -20.67
CA ALA A 525 -9.47 -5.82 -20.19
C ALA A 525 -9.75 -6.74 -18.99
N MET A 526 -10.61 -6.31 -18.06
CA MET A 526 -11.08 -7.13 -16.94
C MET A 526 -11.80 -8.37 -17.47
N LYS A 527 -12.79 -8.23 -18.37
CA LYS A 527 -13.54 -9.37 -18.93
C LYS A 527 -12.63 -10.40 -19.61
N VAL A 528 -11.67 -9.95 -20.43
CA VAL A 528 -10.70 -10.84 -21.07
C VAL A 528 -9.82 -11.54 -20.03
N SER A 529 -9.36 -10.81 -19.01
CA SER A 529 -8.53 -11.37 -17.94
C SER A 529 -9.31 -12.41 -17.12
N LEU A 530 -10.57 -12.15 -16.80
CA LEU A 530 -11.46 -13.08 -16.07
C LEU A 530 -11.77 -14.34 -16.88
N GLN A 531 -12.03 -14.22 -18.17
CA GLN A 531 -12.22 -15.37 -19.05
C GLN A 531 -10.96 -16.27 -19.05
N ARG A 532 -9.78 -15.66 -19.20
CA ARG A 532 -8.50 -16.36 -19.24
C ARG A 532 -8.15 -16.99 -17.89
N ILE A 533 -8.32 -16.25 -16.79
CA ILE A 533 -7.97 -16.73 -15.45
C ILE A 533 -8.80 -17.96 -15.08
N ARG A 534 -10.08 -18.01 -15.44
CA ARG A 534 -10.95 -19.19 -15.24
C ARG A 534 -10.55 -20.38 -16.11
N ALA A 535 -9.96 -20.14 -17.27
CA ALA A 535 -9.40 -21.17 -18.15
C ALA A 535 -7.98 -21.63 -17.74
N GLY A 536 -7.48 -21.20 -16.56
CA GLY A 536 -6.14 -21.54 -16.11
C GLY A 536 -5.01 -20.79 -16.84
N GLN A 537 -5.35 -19.71 -17.56
CA GLN A 537 -4.41 -18.93 -18.37
C GLN A 537 -4.05 -17.60 -17.70
N ASP A 538 -2.81 -17.19 -17.86
CA ASP A 538 -2.29 -15.96 -17.25
C ASP A 538 -2.52 -14.74 -18.17
N THR A 539 -2.64 -13.55 -17.59
CA THR A 539 -2.76 -12.28 -18.34
C THR A 539 -2.04 -11.17 -17.57
N ILE A 540 -1.08 -10.48 -18.18
CA ILE A 540 -0.45 -9.32 -17.54
C ILE A 540 -1.37 -8.11 -17.69
N SER A 541 -1.73 -7.50 -16.57
CA SER A 541 -2.37 -6.18 -16.53
C SER A 541 -1.31 -5.09 -16.55
N VAL A 542 -1.38 -4.17 -17.51
CA VAL A 542 -0.46 -3.04 -17.66
C VAL A 542 -1.28 -1.78 -17.42
N THR A 543 -1.09 -1.12 -16.27
CA THR A 543 -2.05 -0.13 -15.77
C THR A 543 -1.40 1.14 -15.22
N GLY A 544 -2.21 2.20 -15.10
CA GLY A 544 -1.91 3.35 -14.25
C GLY A 544 -1.76 2.99 -12.76
N ASN A 545 -1.40 3.99 -11.96
CA ASN A 545 -1.03 3.91 -10.56
C ASN A 545 -2.16 3.42 -9.67
N VAL A 546 -3.38 3.94 -9.85
CA VAL A 546 -4.54 3.54 -9.04
C VAL A 546 -4.96 2.10 -9.35
N LEU A 547 -5.06 1.74 -10.63
CA LEU A 547 -5.38 0.37 -11.03
C LEU A 547 -4.28 -0.63 -10.63
N ARG A 548 -3.00 -0.23 -10.60
CA ARG A 548 -1.94 -1.07 -10.02
C ARG A 548 -2.28 -1.42 -8.58
N ASP A 549 -2.64 -0.43 -7.77
CA ASP A 549 -3.04 -0.65 -6.38
C ASP A 549 -4.21 -1.65 -6.30
N TYR A 550 -5.27 -1.41 -7.07
CA TYR A 550 -6.51 -2.18 -6.97
C TYR A 550 -6.36 -3.62 -7.46
N LEU A 551 -5.70 -3.83 -8.60
CA LEU A 551 -5.55 -5.14 -9.20
C LEU A 551 -4.54 -6.01 -8.44
N THR A 552 -3.53 -5.39 -7.81
CA THR A 552 -2.53 -6.11 -6.99
C THR A 552 -3.03 -6.48 -5.59
N ASP A 553 -4.23 -6.04 -5.21
CA ASP A 553 -4.98 -6.63 -4.10
C ASP A 553 -6.05 -7.61 -4.60
N LEU A 554 -6.81 -7.22 -5.63
CA LEU A 554 -7.92 -8.02 -6.17
C LEU A 554 -7.52 -9.44 -6.56
N PHE A 555 -6.65 -9.59 -7.56
CA PHE A 555 -6.32 -10.91 -8.08
C PHE A 555 -5.57 -11.77 -7.05
N PRO A 556 -4.58 -11.25 -6.31
CA PRO A 556 -3.88 -12.03 -5.29
C PRO A 556 -4.79 -12.51 -4.14
N ILE A 557 -5.80 -11.72 -3.75
CA ILE A 557 -6.80 -12.18 -2.77
C ILE A 557 -7.62 -13.35 -3.32
N MET A 558 -7.99 -13.35 -4.60
CA MET A 558 -8.71 -14.47 -5.22
C MET A 558 -7.81 -15.68 -5.47
N GLU A 559 -6.54 -15.45 -5.81
CA GLU A 559 -5.59 -16.50 -6.18
C GLU A 559 -4.94 -17.17 -4.96
N LEU A 560 -4.59 -16.39 -3.94
CA LEU A 560 -3.74 -16.79 -2.83
C LEU A 560 -4.44 -16.62 -1.47
N GLY A 561 -5.61 -16.01 -1.44
CA GLY A 561 -6.35 -15.68 -0.21
C GLY A 561 -5.79 -14.47 0.53
N THR A 562 -4.76 -13.82 -0.01
CA THR A 562 -4.09 -12.63 0.55
C THR A 562 -3.17 -11.99 -0.48
N SER A 563 -3.05 -10.66 -0.44
CA SER A 563 -2.07 -9.88 -1.22
C SER A 563 -0.69 -9.77 -0.57
N ALA A 564 -0.52 -10.30 0.65
CA ALA A 564 0.75 -10.21 1.39
C ALA A 564 1.85 -11.16 0.88
N LYS A 565 1.51 -12.14 0.03
CA LYS A 565 2.42 -13.19 -0.44
C LYS A 565 2.87 -12.97 -1.90
N MET A 566 3.25 -11.74 -2.22
CA MET A 566 3.58 -11.29 -3.57
C MET A 566 5.01 -10.78 -3.66
N LEU A 567 5.60 -10.91 -4.85
CA LEU A 567 6.75 -10.09 -5.22
C LEU A 567 6.26 -8.69 -5.55
N SER A 568 6.96 -7.69 -5.02
CA SER A 568 6.76 -6.28 -5.34
C SER A 568 8.11 -5.69 -5.74
N ILE A 569 8.47 -5.92 -6.99
CA ILE A 569 9.72 -5.46 -7.58
C ILE A 569 9.49 -4.08 -8.18
N VAL A 570 10.43 -3.18 -7.95
CA VAL A 570 10.48 -1.84 -8.53
C VAL A 570 11.80 -1.73 -9.28
N PRO A 571 11.83 -2.07 -10.58
CA PRO A 571 12.96 -1.77 -11.42
C PRO A 571 13.13 -0.26 -11.46
N LEU A 572 14.20 0.24 -10.84
CA LEU A 572 14.48 1.66 -10.79
C LEU A 572 14.85 2.12 -12.20
N MET A 573 14.43 3.32 -12.59
CA MET A 573 14.60 3.82 -13.97
C MET A 573 16.06 3.82 -14.43
N ASN A 574 17.00 3.92 -13.48
CA ASN A 574 18.44 3.88 -13.74
C ASN A 574 19.06 2.48 -13.63
N ASN A 575 18.27 1.41 -13.77
CA ASN A 575 18.65 -0.02 -13.76
C ASN A 575 18.95 -0.63 -12.37
N GLY A 576 18.89 0.16 -11.30
CA GLY A 576 18.87 -0.36 -9.94
C GLY A 576 17.60 -1.18 -9.65
N GLY A 577 17.54 -1.82 -8.49
CA GLY A 577 16.39 -2.58 -8.01
C GLY A 577 15.95 -2.14 -6.62
N LEU A 578 14.65 -1.93 -6.45
CA LEU A 578 13.99 -1.82 -5.16
C LEU A 578 13.02 -3.00 -4.99
N PHE A 579 13.10 -3.71 -3.87
CA PHE A 579 12.34 -4.93 -3.60
C PHE A 579 11.53 -4.72 -2.32
N GLU A 580 10.23 -4.44 -2.47
CA GLU A 580 9.34 -4.27 -1.32
C GLU A 580 8.92 -5.64 -0.78
N THR A 581 9.08 -5.85 0.53
CA THR A 581 8.78 -7.14 1.18
C THR A 581 7.28 -7.35 1.44
N GLY A 582 6.44 -6.38 1.10
CA GLY A 582 4.99 -6.48 1.22
C GLY A 582 4.30 -5.14 1.08
N ALA A 583 3.00 -5.17 0.76
CA ALA A 583 2.17 -3.98 0.58
C ALA A 583 1.49 -3.47 1.88
N GLY A 584 1.62 -4.21 2.99
CA GLY A 584 0.97 -3.90 4.27
C GLY A 584 1.71 -2.87 5.14
N GLY A 585 1.14 -2.56 6.31
CA GLY A 585 1.78 -1.75 7.35
C GLY A 585 2.71 -2.55 8.27
N SER A 586 3.26 -1.91 9.30
CA SER A 586 4.28 -2.47 10.23
C SER A 586 3.71 -3.26 11.43
N ALA A 587 2.38 -3.48 11.45
CA ALA A 587 1.67 -4.40 12.36
C ALA A 587 1.87 -4.16 13.88
N PRO A 588 1.38 -3.04 14.45
CA PRO A 588 1.55 -2.69 15.88
C PRO A 588 1.05 -3.76 16.86
N LYS A 589 -0.04 -4.47 16.52
CA LYS A 589 -0.60 -5.53 17.36
C LYS A 589 0.32 -6.75 17.51
N HIS A 590 1.32 -6.91 16.66
CA HIS A 590 2.30 -7.99 16.76
C HIS A 590 3.37 -7.64 17.80
N VAL A 591 3.74 -6.36 17.89
CA VAL A 591 4.64 -5.84 18.93
C VAL A 591 4.01 -6.03 20.31
N GLN A 592 2.73 -5.70 20.46
CA GLN A 592 1.99 -5.92 21.72
C GLN A 592 2.07 -7.37 22.18
N GLN A 593 1.80 -8.33 21.28
CA GLN A 593 1.91 -9.76 21.62
C GLN A 593 3.34 -10.18 21.96
N LEU A 594 4.36 -9.64 21.27
CA LEU A 594 5.74 -9.92 21.64
C LEU A 594 6.04 -9.39 23.05
N VAL A 595 5.67 -8.16 23.37
CA VAL A 595 5.96 -7.57 24.69
C VAL A 595 5.19 -8.28 25.80
N GLU A 596 3.94 -8.68 25.57
CA GLU A 596 3.09 -9.33 26.57
C GLU A 596 3.40 -10.82 26.75
N GLU A 597 3.65 -11.53 25.65
CA GLU A 597 3.69 -13.01 25.61
C GLU A 597 4.97 -13.57 24.97
N ASN A 598 5.93 -12.72 24.58
CA ASN A 598 7.15 -13.09 23.87
C ASN A 598 6.88 -14.00 22.67
N PHE A 599 5.87 -13.63 21.88
CA PHE A 599 5.46 -14.34 20.68
C PHE A 599 5.26 -13.36 19.51
N LEU A 600 6.07 -13.49 18.45
CA LEU A 600 5.97 -12.63 17.28
C LEU A 600 5.29 -13.37 16.12
N ARG A 601 4.04 -13.03 15.83
CA ARG A 601 3.26 -13.63 14.72
C ARG A 601 3.46 -12.95 13.35
N TRP A 602 4.53 -12.18 13.18
CA TRP A 602 4.88 -11.56 11.89
C TRP A 602 5.36 -12.62 10.90
N ASP A 603 4.77 -12.67 9.72
CA ASP A 603 5.15 -13.60 8.65
C ASP A 603 6.16 -12.93 7.71
N SER A 604 7.42 -13.35 7.78
CA SER A 604 8.52 -12.82 6.99
C SER A 604 8.61 -13.42 5.57
N LEU A 605 7.61 -14.16 5.11
CA LEU A 605 7.59 -14.73 3.76
C LEU A 605 7.90 -13.69 2.67
N GLY A 606 7.34 -12.49 2.77
CA GLY A 606 7.62 -11.43 1.82
C GLY A 606 9.07 -10.92 1.84
N GLU A 607 9.75 -11.00 2.98
CA GLU A 607 11.20 -10.72 3.08
C GLU A 607 12.02 -11.79 2.34
N PHE A 608 11.60 -13.06 2.42
CA PHE A 608 12.27 -14.17 1.73
C PHE A 608 12.15 -14.01 0.21
N LEU A 609 10.94 -13.68 -0.26
CA LEU A 609 10.66 -13.46 -1.68
C LEU A 609 11.43 -12.24 -2.23
N ALA A 610 11.44 -11.12 -1.49
CA ALA A 610 12.18 -9.94 -1.89
C ALA A 610 13.70 -10.19 -1.93
N LEU A 611 14.23 -10.97 -0.99
CA LEU A 611 15.64 -11.36 -0.97
C LEU A 611 16.01 -12.23 -2.17
N ALA A 612 15.17 -13.22 -2.52
CA ALA A 612 15.40 -14.05 -3.71
C ALA A 612 15.46 -13.20 -4.99
N ALA A 613 14.51 -12.27 -5.17
CA ALA A 613 14.51 -11.35 -6.29
C ALA A 613 15.71 -10.37 -6.30
N SER A 614 16.11 -9.89 -5.12
CA SER A 614 17.29 -9.03 -4.95
C SER A 614 18.58 -9.76 -5.36
N LEU A 615 18.75 -11.02 -4.94
CA LEU A 615 19.89 -11.86 -5.29
C LEU A 615 19.91 -12.21 -6.79
N GLU A 616 18.74 -12.50 -7.37
CA GLU A 616 18.61 -12.73 -8.82
C GLU A 616 19.02 -11.48 -9.62
N HIS A 617 18.57 -10.30 -9.19
CA HIS A 617 18.95 -9.02 -9.79
C HIS A 617 20.46 -8.82 -9.74
N LEU A 618 21.11 -9.00 -8.58
CA LEU A 618 22.58 -8.90 -8.48
C LEU A 618 23.29 -9.93 -9.36
N GLY A 619 22.78 -11.16 -9.39
CA GLY A 619 23.31 -12.23 -10.23
C GLY A 619 23.30 -11.89 -11.70
N CYS A 620 22.26 -11.20 -12.17
CA CYS A 620 22.16 -10.71 -13.54
C CYS A 620 22.97 -9.44 -13.79
N ALA A 621 22.79 -8.41 -12.96
CA ALA A 621 23.38 -7.08 -13.14
C ALA A 621 24.91 -7.08 -13.02
N TYR A 622 25.47 -7.91 -12.13
CA TYR A 622 26.92 -8.02 -11.90
C TYR A 622 27.53 -9.32 -12.41
N ALA A 623 26.77 -10.13 -13.17
CA ALA A 623 27.19 -11.44 -13.63
C ALA A 623 27.75 -12.32 -12.50
N ASN A 624 27.10 -12.32 -11.33
CA ASN A 624 27.52 -13.09 -10.15
C ASN A 624 26.82 -14.46 -10.13
N PRO A 625 27.49 -15.56 -10.53
CA PRO A 625 26.86 -16.88 -10.60
C PRO A 625 26.45 -17.41 -9.21
N LYS A 626 27.23 -17.09 -8.16
CA LYS A 626 26.89 -17.49 -6.79
C LYS A 626 25.62 -16.83 -6.30
N ALA A 627 25.39 -15.56 -6.65
CA ALA A 627 24.14 -14.87 -6.32
C ALA A 627 22.93 -15.55 -6.99
N LYS A 628 23.07 -16.05 -8.23
CA LYS A 628 22.01 -16.82 -8.90
C LYS A 628 21.71 -18.14 -8.19
N VAL A 629 22.75 -18.87 -7.75
CA VAL A 629 22.58 -20.11 -6.97
C VAL A 629 21.90 -19.81 -5.63
N LEU A 630 22.31 -18.74 -4.93
CA LEU A 630 21.67 -18.31 -3.68
C LEU A 630 20.19 -17.98 -3.90
N ALA A 631 19.85 -17.26 -4.97
CA ALA A 631 18.45 -16.93 -5.30
C ALA A 631 17.61 -18.19 -5.58
N ALA A 632 18.08 -19.07 -6.46
CA ALA A 632 17.37 -20.29 -6.84
C ALA A 632 17.16 -21.25 -5.65
N THR A 633 18.18 -21.41 -4.80
CA THR A 633 18.08 -22.24 -3.59
C THR A 633 17.19 -21.61 -2.52
N LEU A 634 17.12 -20.27 -2.43
CA LEU A 634 16.19 -19.57 -1.54
C LEU A 634 14.73 -19.72 -2.01
N ASP A 635 14.48 -19.67 -3.32
CA ASP A 635 13.16 -19.96 -3.89
C ASP A 635 12.72 -21.41 -3.61
N GLN A 636 13.64 -22.38 -3.75
CA GLN A 636 13.38 -23.78 -3.38
C GLN A 636 13.06 -23.91 -1.88
N ALA A 637 13.87 -23.28 -1.02
CA ALA A 637 13.67 -23.28 0.42
C ALA A 637 12.32 -22.68 0.81
N THR A 638 11.91 -21.59 0.15
CA THR A 638 10.62 -20.94 0.37
C THR A 638 9.46 -21.84 -0.09
N GLY A 639 9.62 -22.58 -1.19
CA GLY A 639 8.66 -23.59 -1.62
C GLY A 639 8.48 -24.71 -0.59
N GLN A 640 9.58 -25.25 -0.07
CA GLN A 640 9.56 -26.27 0.99
C GLN A 640 8.94 -25.72 2.29
N PHE A 641 9.30 -24.50 2.69
CA PHE A 641 8.75 -23.79 3.84
C PHE A 641 7.22 -23.69 3.80
N LEU A 642 6.67 -23.39 2.62
CA LEU A 642 5.23 -23.35 2.39
C LEU A 642 4.63 -24.76 2.45
N ASP A 643 5.18 -25.71 1.69
CA ASP A 643 4.67 -27.10 1.62
C ASP A 643 4.67 -27.80 3.00
N THR A 644 5.63 -27.48 3.88
CA THR A 644 5.71 -28.03 5.25
C THR A 644 5.03 -27.16 6.31
N ASN A 645 4.32 -26.11 5.88
CA ASN A 645 3.54 -25.19 6.71
C ASN A 645 4.34 -24.62 7.90
N LYS A 646 5.53 -24.08 7.62
CA LYS A 646 6.43 -23.51 8.64
C LYS A 646 6.28 -21.99 8.83
N SER A 647 5.20 -21.40 8.33
CA SER A 647 4.78 -20.04 8.68
C SER A 647 4.50 -19.92 10.19
N PRO A 648 4.65 -18.72 10.78
CA PRO A 648 4.33 -18.49 12.18
C PRO A 648 2.89 -18.85 12.52
N ALA A 649 2.71 -19.58 13.63
CA ALA A 649 1.41 -19.70 14.28
C ALA A 649 0.94 -18.33 14.79
N ARG A 650 -0.34 -18.21 15.15
CA ARG A 650 -0.91 -16.93 15.64
C ARG A 650 -0.97 -16.80 17.16
N LYS A 651 -0.66 -17.86 17.90
CA LYS A 651 -0.76 -17.95 19.36
C LYS A 651 0.43 -18.71 19.93
N VAL A 652 0.77 -18.38 21.17
CA VAL A 652 1.77 -19.08 22.00
C VAL A 652 1.58 -20.59 21.95
N GLY A 653 2.70 -21.31 21.93
CA GLY A 653 2.77 -22.77 21.89
C GLY A 653 3.03 -23.35 20.50
N GLY A 654 2.91 -22.54 19.44
CA GLY A 654 3.39 -22.86 18.10
C GLY A 654 4.75 -22.24 17.79
N ILE A 655 5.29 -22.50 16.59
CA ILE A 655 6.42 -21.73 16.08
C ILE A 655 5.98 -20.28 15.83
N ASP A 656 6.83 -19.32 16.15
CA ASP A 656 6.60 -17.91 15.83
C ASP A 656 7.55 -17.46 14.70
N ASN A 657 7.67 -16.15 14.47
CA ASN A 657 8.57 -15.57 13.48
C ASN A 657 10.01 -16.12 13.55
N ARG A 658 10.58 -16.24 14.76
CA ARG A 658 11.95 -16.73 14.96
C ARG A 658 12.09 -18.20 14.56
N GLY A 659 11.08 -19.01 14.90
CA GLY A 659 10.99 -20.40 14.46
C GLY A 659 10.88 -20.52 12.93
N SER A 660 10.11 -19.63 12.31
CA SER A 660 9.99 -19.59 10.84
C SER A 660 11.32 -19.26 10.15
N HIS A 661 12.11 -18.34 10.72
CA HIS A 661 13.44 -18.01 10.20
C HIS A 661 14.37 -19.21 10.30
N PHE A 662 14.39 -19.92 11.44
CA PHE A 662 15.18 -21.14 11.57
C PHE A 662 14.84 -22.18 10.47
N TYR A 663 13.56 -22.42 10.21
CA TYR A 663 13.15 -23.37 9.18
C TYR A 663 13.53 -22.94 7.77
N LEU A 664 13.40 -21.65 7.45
CA LEU A 664 13.92 -21.12 6.18
C LEU A 664 15.43 -21.37 6.08
N THR A 665 16.19 -21.05 7.12
CA THR A 665 17.65 -21.22 7.16
C THR A 665 18.05 -22.68 6.97
N LEU A 666 17.34 -23.61 7.62
CA LEU A 666 17.53 -25.05 7.47
C LEU A 666 17.31 -25.48 6.02
N TYR A 667 16.17 -25.13 5.42
CA TYR A 667 15.84 -25.53 4.06
C TYR A 667 16.76 -24.88 3.03
N TRP A 668 17.21 -23.64 3.26
CA TRP A 668 18.14 -22.96 2.38
C TRP A 668 19.53 -23.58 2.43
N ALA A 669 20.04 -23.90 3.63
CA ALA A 669 21.30 -24.62 3.77
C ALA A 669 21.25 -26.00 3.12
N GLN A 670 20.13 -26.73 3.28
CA GLN A 670 19.91 -28.03 2.62
C GLN A 670 19.90 -27.91 1.09
N ALA A 671 19.20 -26.92 0.54
CA ALA A 671 19.17 -26.69 -0.91
C ALA A 671 20.56 -26.33 -1.45
N LEU A 672 21.33 -25.48 -0.74
CA LEU A 672 22.71 -25.13 -1.08
C LEU A 672 23.68 -26.31 -0.99
N ALA A 673 23.46 -27.22 -0.03
CA ALA A 673 24.25 -28.45 0.10
C ALA A 673 23.88 -29.53 -0.93
N ALA A 674 22.69 -29.46 -1.53
CA ALA A 674 22.19 -30.44 -2.49
C ALA A 674 22.39 -30.03 -3.96
N GLN A 675 22.47 -28.74 -4.27
CA GLN A 675 22.67 -28.24 -5.63
C GLN A 675 24.04 -28.64 -6.21
N SER A 676 24.12 -28.69 -7.54
CA SER A 676 25.31 -29.10 -8.31
C SER A 676 25.88 -28.00 -9.22
N ASP A 677 25.36 -26.78 -9.14
CA ASP A 677 25.75 -25.64 -9.98
C ASP A 677 27.03 -24.96 -9.47
N ASP A 678 27.30 -25.01 -8.16
CA ASP A 678 28.53 -24.51 -7.52
C ASP A 678 29.02 -25.44 -6.41
N VAL A 679 30.09 -26.19 -6.67
CA VAL A 679 30.67 -27.18 -5.73
C VAL A 679 31.27 -26.53 -4.48
N ALA A 680 31.74 -25.28 -4.57
CA ALA A 680 32.32 -24.58 -3.42
C ALA A 680 31.23 -24.14 -2.44
N LEU A 681 30.09 -23.66 -2.95
CA LEU A 681 28.90 -23.41 -2.13
C LEU A 681 28.38 -24.71 -1.52
N GLN A 682 28.32 -25.79 -2.31
CA GLN A 682 27.90 -27.10 -1.82
C GLN A 682 28.73 -27.54 -0.60
N ALA A 683 30.06 -27.52 -0.73
CA ALA A 683 30.98 -27.92 0.34
C ALA A 683 30.91 -26.99 1.56
N ARG A 684 30.71 -25.68 1.35
CA ARG A 684 30.60 -24.70 2.45
C ARG A 684 29.33 -24.88 3.26
N PHE A 685 28.20 -25.15 2.61
CA PHE A 685 26.89 -25.24 3.29
C PHE A 685 26.56 -26.64 3.81
N ALA A 686 27.23 -27.70 3.34
CA ALA A 686 27.01 -29.06 3.82
C ALA A 686 27.18 -29.24 5.35
N PRO A 687 28.24 -28.70 6.01
CA PRO A 687 28.37 -28.76 7.47
C PRO A 687 27.25 -28.02 8.20
N LEU A 688 26.85 -26.84 7.70
CA LEU A 688 25.76 -26.06 8.29
C LEU A 688 24.41 -26.78 8.17
N ALA A 689 24.10 -27.30 6.98
CA ALA A 689 22.87 -28.05 6.73
C ALA A 689 22.76 -29.27 7.67
N LYS A 690 23.87 -29.98 7.87
CA LYS A 690 23.96 -31.09 8.82
C LYS A 690 23.75 -30.62 10.26
N ALA A 691 24.47 -29.58 10.69
CA ALA A 691 24.37 -29.07 12.06
C ALA A 691 22.96 -28.58 12.41
N LEU A 692 22.30 -27.85 11.49
CA LEU A 692 20.92 -27.39 11.68
C LEU A 692 19.92 -28.55 11.73
N ALA A 693 20.10 -29.56 10.87
CA ALA A 693 19.22 -30.74 10.86
C ALA A 693 19.37 -31.60 12.13
N GLU A 694 20.60 -31.85 12.58
CA GLU A 694 20.87 -32.63 13.79
C GLU A 694 20.39 -31.93 15.07
N ASN A 695 20.35 -30.59 15.06
CA ASN A 695 19.94 -29.78 16.21
C ASN A 695 18.52 -29.18 16.08
N GLU A 696 17.70 -29.63 15.12
CA GLU A 696 16.37 -29.07 14.89
C GLU A 696 15.52 -29.05 16.17
N ALA A 697 15.43 -30.17 16.87
CA ALA A 697 14.63 -30.29 18.09
C ALA A 697 15.12 -29.36 19.21
N THR A 698 16.44 -29.26 19.39
CA THR A 698 17.07 -28.39 20.40
C THR A 698 16.79 -26.92 20.10
N ILE A 699 17.00 -26.49 18.85
CA ILE A 699 16.78 -25.10 18.44
C ILE A 699 15.32 -24.71 18.63
N VAL A 700 14.38 -25.54 18.16
CA VAL A 700 12.94 -25.27 18.32
C VAL A 700 12.55 -25.22 19.80
N ALA A 701 13.12 -26.10 20.65
CA ALA A 701 12.88 -26.06 22.09
C ALA A 701 13.40 -24.76 22.73
N GLU A 702 14.61 -24.31 22.38
CA GLU A 702 15.17 -23.04 22.86
C GLU A 702 14.32 -21.83 22.44
N LEU A 703 13.87 -21.80 21.19
CA LEU A 703 13.01 -20.73 20.66
C LEU A 703 11.63 -20.70 21.32
N ASN A 704 11.06 -21.87 21.63
CA ASN A 704 9.74 -21.95 22.27
C ASN A 704 9.79 -21.70 23.79
N ALA A 705 10.91 -21.99 24.45
CA ALA A 705 11.05 -21.89 25.91
C ALA A 705 10.89 -20.46 26.47
N VAL A 706 11.06 -19.44 25.62
CA VAL A 706 10.91 -18.03 26.00
C VAL A 706 9.47 -17.52 25.87
N GLN A 707 8.60 -18.24 25.13
CA GLN A 707 7.22 -17.84 24.89
C GLN A 707 6.35 -17.90 26.17
N GLY A 708 5.24 -17.17 26.17
CA GLY A 708 4.28 -17.11 27.27
C GLY A 708 4.73 -16.24 28.45
N LYS A 709 5.78 -15.45 28.28
CA LYS A 709 6.34 -14.54 29.29
C LYS A 709 6.46 -13.14 28.69
N PRO A 710 6.34 -12.06 29.47
CA PRO A 710 6.62 -10.72 28.96
C PRO A 710 8.07 -10.59 28.46
N ALA A 711 8.27 -9.83 27.38
CA ALA A 711 9.58 -9.48 26.84
C ALA A 711 9.84 -7.98 26.99
N GLU A 712 11.02 -7.62 27.49
CA GLU A 712 11.46 -6.23 27.59
C GLU A 712 12.35 -5.88 26.39
N ILE A 713 11.98 -4.82 25.68
CA ILE A 713 12.70 -4.34 24.47
C ILE A 713 13.18 -2.89 24.63
N GLY A 714 12.92 -2.24 25.77
CA GLY A 714 13.47 -0.95 26.14
C GLY A 714 12.91 0.24 25.37
N GLY A 715 11.72 0.14 24.77
CA GLY A 715 11.09 1.21 23.98
C GLY A 715 10.08 0.66 22.98
N TYR A 716 9.45 1.53 22.18
CA TYR A 716 8.52 1.15 21.12
C TYR A 716 8.97 1.69 19.76
N TYR A 717 9.08 3.01 19.62
CA TYR A 717 9.54 3.66 18.39
C TYR A 717 11.05 3.68 18.28
N TYR A 718 11.76 3.63 19.41
CA TYR A 718 13.22 3.60 19.47
C TYR A 718 13.67 2.55 20.49
N PRO A 719 13.42 1.25 20.28
CA PRO A 719 13.73 0.21 21.25
C PRO A 719 15.25 0.11 21.52
N ASP A 720 15.62 -0.46 22.67
CA ASP A 720 17.02 -0.75 22.98
C ASP A 720 17.52 -1.91 22.11
N ALA A 721 18.60 -1.67 21.37
CA ALA A 721 19.11 -2.63 20.39
C ALA A 721 19.69 -3.91 21.02
N GLU A 722 20.24 -3.83 22.24
CA GLU A 722 20.79 -4.99 22.95
C GLU A 722 19.66 -5.87 23.49
N LEU A 723 18.71 -5.27 24.21
CA LEU A 723 17.56 -5.98 24.74
C LEU A 723 16.74 -6.63 23.63
N THR A 724 16.47 -5.89 22.55
CA THR A 724 15.72 -6.41 21.41
C THR A 724 16.44 -7.59 20.75
N ARG A 725 17.76 -7.53 20.60
CA ARG A 725 18.54 -8.63 20.03
C ARG A 725 18.46 -9.89 20.89
N GLN A 726 18.52 -9.75 22.21
CA GLN A 726 18.40 -10.89 23.13
C GLN A 726 17.02 -11.55 23.03
N VAL A 727 15.95 -10.74 22.94
CA VAL A 727 14.58 -11.24 22.72
C VAL A 727 14.44 -11.94 21.37
N MET A 728 15.03 -11.37 20.31
CA MET A 728 14.84 -11.88 18.95
C MET A 728 15.79 -13.03 18.56
N ARG A 729 16.85 -13.28 19.34
CA ARG A 729 17.83 -14.34 19.09
C ARG A 729 18.11 -15.21 20.34
N PRO A 730 17.10 -15.84 20.95
CA PRO A 730 17.27 -16.54 22.23
C PRO A 730 17.96 -17.91 22.10
N SER A 731 17.99 -18.52 20.90
CA SER A 731 18.64 -19.82 20.69
C SER A 731 20.15 -19.68 20.52
N GLN A 732 20.91 -20.08 21.54
CA GLN A 732 22.37 -20.10 21.48
C GLN A 732 22.87 -21.13 20.47
N THR A 733 22.19 -22.28 20.37
CA THR A 733 22.54 -23.32 19.41
C THR A 733 22.42 -22.82 17.97
N PHE A 734 21.33 -22.12 17.65
CA PHE A 734 21.15 -21.53 16.32
C PHE A 734 22.15 -20.41 16.04
N ASN A 735 22.34 -19.49 16.99
CA ASN A 735 23.32 -18.42 16.85
C ASN A 735 24.74 -18.94 16.61
N GLY A 736 25.15 -19.99 17.33
CA GLY A 736 26.45 -20.65 17.17
C GLY A 736 26.62 -21.31 15.80
N ALA A 737 25.57 -21.96 15.28
CA ALA A 737 25.59 -22.55 13.96
C ALA A 737 25.77 -21.50 12.85
N ILE A 738 25.09 -20.36 12.94
CA ILE A 738 25.21 -19.27 11.96
C ILE A 738 26.57 -18.56 12.05
N ALA A 739 27.10 -18.37 13.26
CA ALA A 739 28.41 -17.75 13.46
C ALA A 739 29.58 -18.60 12.93
N ALA A 740 29.38 -19.90 12.72
CA ALA A 740 30.39 -20.82 12.21
C ALA A 740 30.47 -20.89 10.66
N LEU A 741 29.52 -20.24 9.95
CA LEU A 741 29.49 -20.16 8.48
C LEU A 741 30.44 -19.07 7.95
#